data_AF-A0A1H0VAT4-F1
#
_entry.id   AF-A0A1H0VAT4-F1
#
_cell.length_a   1.000
_cell.length_b   1.000
_cell.length_c   1.000
_cell.angle_alpha   90.00
_cell.angle_beta   90.00
_cell.angle_gamma   90.00
#
_symmetry.space_group_name_H-M   'P 1'
#
loop_
_entity.id
_entity.type
_entity.pdbx_description
1 polymer ?
#
loop_
_entity_poly.entity_id
_entity_poly.type
_entity_poly.pdbx_seq_one_letter_code
_entity_poly.pdbx_strand_id
1 'polypeptide(L)'
;MPHSADAPSLPAHRRRGSPGWTLAALAALLTSCGGGSGTEGVAARNGDVAASATTLSSSTDVSAPVPDALVAQPTFHIAPVLLPEPTPQDAADASMQPRTTPVDAGVAALSTRQLTPDRIEAAIAQSLRAPSAGSAQEARAAGVVTTYTPAQVRAAYGLPALPTPGAMPSAQQAAQMGAGQTIYIVAARHNPNVAAELATFNQKLGLPACTAKVLPAATALPLPAPAAAGCELWVAYATAAGALAGTAPAYDAGWATEIALDVQWSHAIAPAARIVLIEAPDASVNALTAAVRLANAMGEGQVSMSFGAPEGSWTGGLESAFTGARMGYLAATGDSGAGVMWPAASPGVLGVGGTSLSYSGAGPRSEVAWSGTGGGTSAYAATPAYQQAGLPGLGSVPRRTVADVAMNADPSTGQYVAAIPQAGGAAQWLSAGGTSLSTPMWSGLMAVAGALRALAGKEALGRPHAVLYGTVGAQPSSYAAGFLDVAAGSHGTCATCTARAGYDQLTGLGTPRAADLLGLLAGSTVAAPPPVVGSAAVSGMAGQPLSFTVSVASANPVGFSLAGAPAGMVVSATGVVTWAAPVAGSYAVAVTARDTRTGLSGQGTCTVTIAAPAPPAVPGGSISGTAGVPLSFSGAATAVNPLRYALSGTPSGMSIGADGAVAWPRPVQGTYAVTVEATDTRTGLTGRGIYTVRIAAAGGGTAPAGLSVTAAPWTGTAGQALTGTVTVSAPGAAWVSVTITGAPLGMGFSMQGTAVTARWPAPVAGNYTLAIVARDSLSRTAQAAVPVSIH
;
A
#
# COMPACT_ATOMS: atom_id res chain seq x y z
N MET A 1 19.02 -66.08 33.79
CA MET A 1 19.63 -67.04 32.83
C MET A 1 19.02 -66.80 31.45
N PRO A 2 19.77 -67.05 30.36
CA PRO A 2 19.91 -66.08 29.24
C PRO A 2 19.27 -66.60 27.92
N HIS A 3 19.27 -65.88 26.78
CA HIS A 3 20.39 -65.36 25.97
C HIS A 3 19.93 -64.21 25.03
N SER A 4 20.72 -63.13 24.83
CA SER A 4 21.82 -62.93 23.84
C SER A 4 21.32 -62.94 22.38
N ALA A 5 21.75 -62.10 21.44
CA ALA A 5 22.99 -61.32 21.22
C ALA A 5 22.69 -60.17 20.18
N ASP A 6 23.54 -59.22 19.78
CA ASP A 6 24.94 -58.82 20.09
C ASP A 6 25.18 -57.35 19.64
N ALA A 7 26.28 -56.73 20.10
CA ALA A 7 26.84 -55.48 19.55
C ALA A 7 28.39 -55.53 19.53
N PRO A 8 29.05 -54.99 18.49
CA PRO A 8 30.18 -54.03 18.65
C PRO A 8 30.31 -53.01 17.49
N SER A 9 31.10 -51.92 17.51
CA SER A 9 31.76 -51.13 18.57
C SER A 9 32.26 -49.78 17.97
N LEU A 10 32.63 -48.79 18.81
CA LEU A 10 33.36 -47.57 18.39
C LEU A 10 34.84 -47.87 18.07
N PRO A 11 35.58 -46.92 17.43
CA PRO A 11 36.48 -46.09 18.25
C PRO A 11 36.55 -44.60 17.86
N ALA A 12 37.01 -43.77 18.80
CA ALA A 12 37.24 -42.34 18.61
C ALA A 12 38.71 -42.04 18.27
N HIS A 13 38.96 -40.95 17.53
CA HIS A 13 40.30 -40.35 17.42
C HIS A 13 40.27 -38.82 17.56
N ARG A 14 41.08 -38.30 18.48
CA ARG A 14 41.45 -36.87 18.55
C ARG A 14 42.63 -36.61 17.59
N ARG A 15 42.64 -35.46 16.89
CA ARG A 15 43.70 -34.41 17.02
C ARG A 15 43.50 -33.21 16.07
N ARG A 16 43.75 -32.02 16.66
CA ARG A 16 44.16 -30.70 16.13
C ARG A 16 44.30 -30.49 14.60
N GLY A 17 43.76 -29.36 14.12
CA GLY A 17 44.19 -28.73 12.86
C GLY A 17 43.40 -27.48 12.45
N SER A 18 43.76 -26.31 12.99
CA SER A 18 43.74 -25.05 12.21
C SER A 18 45.11 -24.96 11.49
N PRO A 19 45.23 -24.39 10.27
CA PRO A 19 44.78 -23.04 9.91
C PRO A 19 44.18 -22.92 8.48
N GLY A 20 43.92 -21.68 8.01
CA GLY A 20 43.65 -21.43 6.59
C GLY A 20 42.87 -20.15 6.27
N TRP A 21 43.49 -18.97 6.43
CA TRP A 21 42.97 -17.77 5.76
C TRP A 21 43.29 -17.84 4.26
N THR A 22 42.28 -17.92 3.41
CA THR A 22 42.44 -17.76 1.96
C THR A 22 41.95 -16.38 1.52
N LEU A 23 42.90 -15.46 1.33
CA LEU A 23 42.71 -14.26 0.53
C LEU A 23 42.47 -14.68 -0.93
N ALA A 24 41.26 -14.43 -1.45
CA ALA A 24 40.96 -14.50 -2.86
C ALA A 24 40.79 -13.08 -3.41
N ALA A 25 41.84 -12.55 -4.06
CA ALA A 25 41.75 -11.30 -4.79
C ALA A 25 41.16 -11.58 -6.18
N LEU A 26 40.02 -10.97 -6.52
CA LEU A 26 39.50 -10.93 -7.89
C LEU A 26 38.97 -9.51 -8.19
N ALA A 27 39.30 -8.99 -9.36
CA ALA A 27 38.97 -7.62 -9.74
C ALA A 27 37.50 -7.49 -10.18
N ALA A 28 36.82 -6.44 -9.72
CA ALA A 28 35.46 -6.11 -10.13
C ALA A 28 35.48 -5.11 -11.30
N LEU A 29 34.96 -5.53 -12.46
CA LEU A 29 34.58 -4.65 -13.58
C LEU A 29 33.05 -4.51 -13.58
N LEU A 30 32.58 -3.26 -13.68
CA LEU A 30 31.16 -2.91 -13.64
C LEU A 30 30.46 -3.16 -14.98
N THR A 31 29.44 -4.01 -15.01
CA THR A 31 28.34 -3.95 -15.98
C THR A 31 27.03 -4.32 -15.31
N SER A 32 25.93 -3.82 -15.85
CA SER A 32 24.69 -3.62 -15.10
C SER A 32 23.48 -3.98 -15.97
N CYS A 33 22.64 -4.92 -15.54
CA CYS A 33 21.53 -5.45 -16.35
C CYS A 33 20.30 -5.79 -15.51
N GLY A 34 19.18 -5.13 -15.78
CA GLY A 34 17.90 -5.35 -15.12
C GLY A 34 16.75 -5.20 -16.10
N GLY A 35 15.77 -6.09 -15.97
CA GLY A 35 14.48 -6.06 -16.65
C GLY A 35 13.60 -7.18 -16.07
N GLY A 36 12.27 -7.05 -16.01
CA GLY A 36 11.45 -5.88 -16.31
C GLY A 36 10.02 -6.28 -16.70
N SER A 37 9.02 -5.54 -16.22
CA SER A 37 7.64 -5.49 -16.76
C SER A 37 6.84 -4.42 -16.00
N GLY A 38 6.02 -3.62 -16.71
CA GLY A 38 5.32 -2.42 -16.17
C GLY A 38 4.28 -2.68 -15.07
N THR A 39 3.42 -1.75 -14.67
CA THR A 39 3.04 -0.37 -15.11
C THR A 39 2.43 0.30 -13.86
N GLU A 40 2.55 1.58 -13.53
CA GLU A 40 2.46 2.81 -14.33
C GLU A 40 3.32 3.95 -13.71
N GLY A 41 3.60 5.01 -14.48
CA GLY A 41 3.32 6.35 -13.94
C GLY A 41 4.44 7.38 -13.75
N VAL A 42 5.69 7.15 -14.19
CA VAL A 42 6.69 8.23 -14.17
C VAL A 42 6.54 9.12 -15.40
N ALA A 43 6.14 10.38 -15.19
CA ALA A 43 6.21 11.41 -16.22
C ALA A 43 7.68 11.73 -16.54
N ALA A 44 8.21 11.10 -17.59
CA ALA A 44 9.52 11.42 -18.14
C ALA A 44 9.52 12.88 -18.62
N ARG A 45 10.25 13.75 -17.93
CA ARG A 45 10.48 15.13 -18.39
C ARG A 45 11.43 15.11 -19.59
N ASN A 46 11.18 16.02 -20.53
CA ASN A 46 11.84 16.12 -21.84
C ASN A 46 13.34 15.71 -21.89
N GLY A 47 13.67 14.76 -22.76
CA GLY A 47 15.00 14.69 -23.38
C GLY A 47 15.76 13.36 -23.33
N ASP A 48 15.32 12.36 -22.56
CA ASP A 48 16.13 11.15 -22.37
C ASP A 48 16.20 10.23 -23.61
N VAL A 49 17.40 10.09 -24.16
CA VAL A 49 17.78 9.08 -25.16
C VAL A 49 18.49 7.93 -24.43
N ALA A 50 18.00 6.71 -24.59
CA ALA A 50 18.47 5.56 -23.81
C ALA A 50 19.91 5.14 -24.17
N ALA A 51 20.76 4.99 -23.14
CA ALA A 51 22.16 4.53 -23.24
C ALA A 51 22.43 3.31 -22.33
N SER A 52 21.72 2.20 -22.59
CA SER A 52 21.91 0.86 -21.99
C SER A 52 21.60 0.68 -20.48
N ALA A 53 21.53 -0.59 -20.07
CA ALA A 53 20.81 -1.06 -18.87
C ALA A 53 21.52 -0.87 -17.52
N THR A 54 20.78 -1.04 -16.41
CA THR A 54 21.30 -0.95 -15.03
C THR A 54 20.71 -2.01 -14.09
N THR A 55 21.50 -2.50 -13.13
CA THR A 55 21.09 -3.25 -11.91
C THR A 55 22.12 -3.03 -10.81
N LEU A 56 21.67 -2.99 -9.55
CA LEU A 56 22.46 -3.07 -8.33
C LEU A 56 21.87 -4.13 -7.39
N SER A 57 22.67 -4.63 -6.45
CA SER A 57 22.25 -5.54 -5.39
C SER A 57 22.80 -5.07 -4.04
N SER A 58 22.01 -5.17 -2.97
CA SER A 58 22.48 -5.07 -1.58
C SER A 58 22.17 -6.37 -0.84
N SER A 59 23.04 -6.78 0.08
CA SER A 59 22.82 -7.97 0.91
C SER A 59 21.95 -7.61 2.13
N THR A 60 20.69 -8.03 2.09
CA THR A 60 19.84 -8.17 3.28
C THR A 60 19.71 -9.65 3.63
N ASP A 61 19.37 -9.98 4.87
CA ASP A 61 18.73 -11.27 5.16
C ASP A 61 17.41 -11.30 4.40
N VAL A 62 17.39 -12.03 3.28
CA VAL A 62 16.25 -12.08 2.38
C VAL A 62 15.14 -12.91 3.03
N SER A 63 14.21 -12.23 3.70
CA SER A 63 12.91 -12.82 4.02
C SER A 63 12.32 -13.37 2.72
N ALA A 64 11.83 -14.62 2.76
CA ALA A 64 11.30 -15.26 1.55
C ALA A 64 10.16 -14.42 0.95
N PRO A 65 10.04 -14.32 -0.39
CA PRO A 65 8.88 -13.67 -0.99
C PRO A 65 7.60 -14.38 -0.56
N VAL A 66 6.51 -13.62 -0.42
CA VAL A 66 5.17 -14.18 -0.22
C VAL A 66 4.86 -15.10 -1.41
N PRO A 67 4.45 -16.37 -1.20
CA PRO A 67 4.09 -17.24 -2.30
C PRO A 67 2.89 -16.66 -3.07
N ASP A 68 2.98 -16.54 -4.39
CA ASP A 68 1.97 -15.85 -5.21
C ASP A 68 0.55 -16.44 -5.10
N ALA A 69 0.45 -17.74 -4.79
CA ALA A 69 -0.82 -18.44 -4.60
C ALA A 69 -1.37 -18.35 -3.15
N LEU A 70 -0.67 -17.70 -2.22
CA LEU A 70 -1.07 -17.65 -0.82
C LEU A 70 -2.17 -16.61 -0.59
N VAL A 71 -3.37 -17.11 -0.31
CA VAL A 71 -4.54 -16.32 0.06
C VAL A 71 -4.81 -16.41 1.55
N ALA A 72 -5.21 -15.28 2.14
CA ALA A 72 -5.85 -15.29 3.44
C ALA A 72 -7.31 -15.73 3.33
N GLN A 73 -7.87 -16.18 4.44
CA GLN A 73 -9.24 -16.63 4.56
C GLN A 73 -9.96 -15.79 5.62
N PRO A 74 -11.23 -15.40 5.38
CA PRO A 74 -12.03 -14.74 6.41
C PRO A 74 -12.28 -15.71 7.57
N THR A 75 -12.29 -15.20 8.79
CA THR A 75 -12.26 -15.96 10.06
C THR A 75 -13.57 -15.88 10.85
N PHE A 76 -14.69 -15.86 10.12
CA PHE A 76 -16.04 -15.88 10.69
C PHE A 76 -16.67 -17.26 10.72
N HIS A 77 -17.60 -17.43 11.65
CA HIS A 77 -18.53 -18.54 11.71
C HIS A 77 -19.96 -18.02 11.79
N ILE A 78 -20.91 -18.70 11.13
CA ILE A 78 -22.36 -18.47 11.32
C ILE A 78 -22.96 -19.77 11.84
N ALA A 79 -23.80 -19.69 12.87
CA ALA A 79 -24.57 -20.84 13.34
C ALA A 79 -25.56 -21.30 12.24
N PRO A 80 -25.87 -22.59 12.11
CA PRO A 80 -26.60 -23.11 10.96
C PRO A 80 -28.12 -22.94 11.15
N VAL A 81 -28.56 -21.70 11.38
CA VAL A 81 -29.94 -21.30 11.64
C VAL A 81 -30.14 -19.86 11.20
N LEU A 82 -31.24 -19.59 10.50
CA LEU A 82 -31.69 -18.22 10.24
C LEU A 82 -32.51 -17.74 11.45
N LEU A 83 -32.14 -16.58 12.00
CA LEU A 83 -32.81 -15.99 13.14
C LEU A 83 -34.06 -15.22 12.70
N PRO A 84 -35.08 -15.11 13.57
CA PRO A 84 -36.11 -14.10 13.40
C PRO A 84 -35.51 -12.69 13.52
N GLU A 85 -36.11 -11.74 12.79
CA GLU A 85 -35.77 -10.31 12.87
C GLU A 85 -35.87 -9.79 14.33
N PRO A 86 -34.91 -8.96 14.78
CA PRO A 86 -34.97 -8.31 16.09
C PRO A 86 -36.24 -7.45 16.26
N THR A 87 -36.86 -7.60 17.43
CA THR A 87 -38.02 -6.81 17.85
C THR A 87 -37.59 -5.48 18.49
N PRO A 88 -38.48 -4.48 18.60
CA PRO A 88 -38.16 -3.22 19.29
C PRO A 88 -37.70 -3.41 20.75
N GLN A 89 -38.09 -4.51 21.41
CA GLN A 89 -37.64 -4.89 22.73
C GLN A 89 -36.17 -5.32 22.74
N ASP A 90 -35.74 -6.12 21.75
CA ASP A 90 -34.35 -6.57 21.58
C ASP A 90 -33.37 -5.39 21.39
N ALA A 91 -33.86 -4.24 20.90
CA ALA A 91 -33.11 -2.99 20.75
C ALA A 91 -33.02 -2.14 22.02
N ALA A 92 -33.95 -2.29 22.96
CA ALA A 92 -34.17 -1.33 24.05
C ALA A 92 -33.65 -1.79 25.41
N ASP A 93 -33.61 -3.11 25.67
CA ASP A 93 -33.39 -3.64 27.02
C ASP A 93 -32.25 -4.68 27.08
N ALA A 94 -31.09 -4.24 27.58
CA ALA A 94 -29.95 -5.12 27.83
C ALA A 94 -30.17 -6.10 29.00
N SER A 95 -31.21 -5.92 29.82
CA SER A 95 -31.54 -6.79 30.95
C SER A 95 -32.37 -8.02 30.59
N MET A 96 -32.88 -8.09 29.36
CA MET A 96 -33.55 -9.27 28.84
C MET A 96 -32.58 -10.44 28.68
N GLN A 97 -33.10 -11.66 28.87
CA GLN A 97 -32.37 -12.90 28.53
C GLN A 97 -31.99 -12.89 27.05
N PRO A 98 -30.81 -13.43 26.66
CA PRO A 98 -30.43 -13.57 25.27
C PRO A 98 -31.37 -14.53 24.53
N ARG A 99 -31.55 -14.32 23.22
CA ARG A 99 -32.48 -15.14 22.43
C ARG A 99 -31.89 -16.54 22.24
N THR A 100 -32.63 -17.56 22.65
CA THR A 100 -32.32 -18.95 22.35
C THR A 100 -33.13 -19.43 21.15
N THR A 101 -32.47 -20.01 20.14
CA THR A 101 -33.11 -20.54 18.93
C THR A 101 -32.69 -22.00 18.75
N PRO A 102 -33.63 -22.96 18.60
CA PRO A 102 -33.30 -24.35 18.30
C PRO A 102 -32.69 -24.48 16.90
N VAL A 103 -31.77 -25.42 16.74
CA VAL A 103 -31.18 -25.77 15.44
C VAL A 103 -31.83 -27.04 14.91
N ASP A 104 -32.47 -26.96 13.75
CA ASP A 104 -33.11 -28.11 13.12
C ASP A 104 -32.10 -29.17 12.69
N ALA A 105 -32.41 -30.45 12.94
CA ALA A 105 -31.53 -31.57 12.58
C ALA A 105 -31.16 -31.62 11.07
N GLY A 106 -32.00 -31.06 10.19
CA GLY A 106 -31.74 -30.99 8.75
C GLY A 106 -30.60 -30.05 8.35
N VAL A 107 -30.22 -29.09 9.21
CA VAL A 107 -29.13 -28.12 8.98
C VAL A 107 -28.02 -28.21 10.03
N ALA A 108 -28.25 -28.86 11.16
CA ALA A 108 -27.27 -29.01 12.25
C ALA A 108 -25.92 -29.64 11.86
N ALA A 109 -25.87 -30.40 10.75
CA ALA A 109 -24.64 -30.99 10.21
C ALA A 109 -23.81 -30.02 9.34
N LEU A 110 -24.30 -28.81 9.06
CA LEU A 110 -23.54 -27.82 8.31
C LEU A 110 -22.35 -27.30 9.13
N SER A 111 -21.17 -27.30 8.52
CA SER A 111 -20.02 -26.57 9.06
C SER A 111 -20.37 -25.08 9.20
N THR A 112 -20.18 -24.54 10.40
CA THR A 112 -20.42 -23.12 10.72
C THR A 112 -19.33 -22.20 10.17
N ARG A 113 -18.13 -22.73 9.90
CA ARG A 113 -17.00 -22.00 9.33
C ARG A 113 -17.36 -21.44 7.97
N GLN A 114 -17.25 -20.11 7.81
CA GLN A 114 -17.56 -19.38 6.58
C GLN A 114 -18.94 -19.74 5.99
N LEU A 115 -19.92 -20.04 6.85
CA LEU A 115 -21.26 -20.41 6.41
C LEU A 115 -22.04 -19.17 5.99
N THR A 116 -22.45 -19.10 4.72
CA THR A 116 -23.21 -17.97 4.19
C THR A 116 -24.72 -18.20 4.31
N PRO A 117 -25.55 -17.13 4.32
CA PRO A 117 -27.01 -17.26 4.35
C PRO A 117 -27.57 -18.12 3.21
N ASP A 118 -27.10 -17.87 1.98
CA ASP A 118 -27.48 -18.64 0.78
C ASP A 118 -27.28 -20.16 0.95
N ARG A 119 -26.22 -20.56 1.67
CA ARG A 119 -25.94 -21.99 1.95
C ARG A 119 -26.89 -22.58 3.00
N ILE A 120 -27.35 -21.78 3.96
CA ILE A 120 -28.36 -22.21 4.94
C ILE A 120 -29.70 -22.39 4.21
N GLU A 121 -30.12 -21.40 3.41
CA GLU A 121 -31.36 -21.48 2.63
C GLU A 121 -31.36 -22.65 1.63
N ALA A 122 -30.25 -22.88 0.94
CA ALA A 122 -30.10 -24.02 0.03
C ALA A 122 -30.25 -25.36 0.78
N ALA A 123 -29.72 -25.49 2.00
CA ALA A 123 -29.85 -26.69 2.82
C ALA A 123 -31.29 -26.88 3.35
N ILE A 124 -31.97 -25.81 3.79
CA ILE A 124 -33.39 -25.83 4.18
C ILE A 124 -34.25 -26.26 2.98
N ALA A 125 -34.03 -25.66 1.81
CA ALA A 125 -34.77 -26.01 0.60
C ALA A 125 -34.53 -27.46 0.13
N GLN A 126 -33.35 -28.03 0.40
CA GLN A 126 -33.06 -29.44 0.15
C GLN A 126 -33.76 -30.36 1.15
N SER A 127 -33.75 -30.03 2.45
CA SER A 127 -34.39 -30.86 3.49
C SER A 127 -35.90 -30.95 3.28
N LEU A 128 -36.55 -29.85 2.88
CA LEU A 128 -37.98 -29.81 2.53
C LEU A 128 -38.35 -30.59 1.26
N ARG A 129 -37.37 -30.96 0.42
CA ARG A 129 -37.58 -31.74 -0.81
C ARG A 129 -37.30 -33.24 -0.65
N ALA A 130 -36.71 -33.66 0.47
CA ALA A 130 -36.44 -35.07 0.73
C ALA A 130 -37.77 -35.82 0.98
N PRO A 131 -38.03 -36.96 0.31
CA PRO A 131 -39.26 -37.72 0.53
C PRO A 131 -39.31 -38.27 1.96
N SER A 132 -40.40 -38.00 2.67
CA SER A 132 -40.59 -38.42 4.06
C SER A 132 -40.68 -39.95 4.17
N ALA A 133 -39.61 -40.58 4.64
CA ALA A 133 -39.56 -42.01 4.91
C ALA A 133 -40.38 -42.36 6.17
N GLY A 134 -41.70 -42.47 6.01
CA GLY A 134 -42.53 -43.37 6.83
C GLY A 134 -42.68 -43.04 8.32
N SER A 135 -42.68 -41.78 8.74
CA SER A 135 -43.38 -41.32 9.96
C SER A 135 -43.47 -39.80 9.97
N ALA A 136 -44.36 -39.24 10.81
CA ALA A 136 -44.34 -37.81 11.12
C ALA A 136 -43.13 -37.51 12.03
N GLN A 137 -41.95 -37.45 11.41
CA GLN A 137 -40.72 -37.08 12.08
C GLN A 137 -40.74 -35.57 12.30
N GLU A 138 -41.32 -35.16 13.44
CA GLU A 138 -41.13 -33.82 14.00
C GLU A 138 -39.64 -33.46 13.88
N ALA A 139 -39.35 -32.25 13.38
CA ALA A 139 -37.99 -31.77 13.25
C ALA A 139 -37.39 -31.63 14.65
N ARG A 140 -36.72 -32.68 15.11
CA ARG A 140 -36.08 -32.69 16.43
C ARG A 140 -34.92 -31.71 16.42
N ALA A 141 -34.94 -30.75 17.34
CA ALA A 141 -33.83 -29.85 17.54
C ALA A 141 -32.57 -30.66 17.91
N ALA A 142 -31.47 -30.43 17.18
CA ALA A 142 -30.19 -31.08 17.40
C ALA A 142 -29.25 -30.25 18.30
N GLY A 143 -29.64 -29.02 18.62
CA GLY A 143 -28.92 -28.10 19.49
C GLY A 143 -29.70 -26.80 19.71
N VAL A 144 -29.13 -25.88 20.47
CA VAL A 144 -29.66 -24.53 20.70
C VAL A 144 -28.53 -23.52 20.53
N VAL A 145 -28.83 -22.42 19.85
CA VAL A 145 -27.95 -21.26 19.69
C VAL A 145 -28.47 -20.14 20.57
N THR A 146 -27.59 -19.52 21.35
CA THR A 146 -27.86 -18.32 22.13
C THR A 146 -27.30 -17.12 21.37
N THR A 147 -28.12 -16.13 21.04
CA THR A 147 -27.69 -14.94 20.28
C THR A 147 -27.83 -13.67 21.12
N TYR A 148 -26.76 -12.88 21.18
CA TYR A 148 -26.70 -11.60 21.88
C TYR A 148 -26.93 -10.40 20.95
N THR A 149 -27.63 -9.39 21.46
CA THR A 149 -27.80 -8.07 20.82
C THR A 149 -26.63 -7.13 21.17
N PRO A 150 -26.39 -6.04 20.41
CA PRO A 150 -25.46 -4.99 20.78
C PRO A 150 -25.66 -4.46 22.20
N ALA A 151 -26.91 -4.28 22.65
CA ALA A 151 -27.21 -3.82 24.00
C ALA A 151 -26.73 -4.82 25.07
N GLN A 152 -27.01 -6.12 24.87
CA GLN A 152 -26.56 -7.19 25.77
C GLN A 152 -25.05 -7.34 25.79
N VAL A 153 -24.36 -7.27 24.64
CA VAL A 153 -22.89 -7.32 24.58
C VAL A 153 -22.29 -6.10 25.27
N ARG A 154 -22.81 -4.88 25.02
CA ARG A 154 -22.34 -3.68 25.71
C ARG A 154 -22.48 -3.80 27.23
N ALA A 155 -23.59 -4.33 27.73
CA ALA A 155 -23.77 -4.60 29.16
C ALA A 155 -22.82 -5.70 29.67
N ALA A 156 -22.71 -6.83 28.98
CA ALA A 156 -21.87 -7.96 29.36
C ALA A 156 -20.39 -7.59 29.48
N TYR A 157 -19.87 -6.72 28.60
CA TYR A 157 -18.50 -6.17 28.64
C TYR A 157 -18.35 -4.90 29.46
N GLY A 158 -19.42 -4.36 30.04
CA GLY A 158 -19.36 -3.14 30.84
C GLY A 158 -18.92 -1.93 30.02
N LEU A 159 -19.34 -1.84 28.75
CA LEU A 159 -19.15 -0.65 27.92
C LEU A 159 -20.04 0.50 28.44
N PRO A 160 -19.63 1.76 28.24
CA PRO A 160 -20.49 2.91 28.54
C PRO A 160 -21.86 2.78 27.86
N ALA A 161 -22.92 3.07 28.60
CA ALA A 161 -24.28 3.09 28.08
C ALA A 161 -24.41 4.12 26.94
N LEU A 162 -25.15 3.77 25.89
CA LEU A 162 -25.45 4.72 24.82
C LEU A 162 -26.47 5.76 25.32
N PRO A 163 -26.43 7.01 24.82
CA PRO A 163 -27.49 7.98 25.04
C PRO A 163 -28.84 7.45 24.53
N THR A 164 -29.93 7.87 25.15
CA THR A 164 -31.29 7.62 24.64
C THR A 164 -31.40 8.03 23.17
N PRO A 165 -32.00 7.23 22.28
CA PRO A 165 -32.15 7.58 20.86
C PRO A 165 -32.77 8.98 20.67
N GLY A 166 -32.12 9.80 19.83
CA GLY A 166 -32.51 11.19 19.57
C GLY A 166 -31.97 12.23 20.57
N ALA A 167 -31.36 11.82 21.68
CA ALA A 167 -30.66 12.75 22.58
C ALA A 167 -29.29 13.17 22.00
N MET A 168 -28.96 14.46 22.13
CA MET A 168 -27.62 14.94 21.79
C MET A 168 -26.61 14.48 22.84
N PRO A 169 -25.53 13.77 22.47
CA PRO A 169 -24.50 13.35 23.43
C PRO A 169 -23.70 14.54 23.95
N SER A 170 -23.34 14.52 25.24
CA SER A 170 -22.25 15.34 25.75
C SER A 170 -20.91 14.95 25.11
N ALA A 171 -19.89 15.82 25.16
CA ALA A 171 -18.56 15.51 24.63
C ALA A 171 -17.96 14.22 25.23
N GLN A 172 -18.21 13.96 26.52
CA GLN A 172 -17.81 12.72 27.19
C GLN A 172 -18.54 11.50 26.61
N GLN A 173 -19.86 11.58 26.39
CA GLN A 173 -20.63 10.49 25.78
C GLN A 173 -20.24 10.26 24.31
N ALA A 174 -19.96 11.33 23.56
CA ALA A 174 -19.47 11.24 22.19
C ALA A 174 -18.10 10.52 22.15
N ALA A 175 -17.18 10.86 23.05
CA ALA A 175 -15.90 10.14 23.18
C ALA A 175 -16.09 8.67 23.62
N GLN A 176 -17.03 8.39 24.51
CA GLN A 176 -17.44 7.03 24.90
C GLN A 176 -18.09 6.22 23.75
N MET A 177 -18.44 6.87 22.64
CA MET A 177 -18.89 6.26 21.39
C MET A 177 -17.82 6.30 20.28
N GLY A 178 -16.59 6.74 20.56
CA GLY A 178 -15.50 6.79 19.57
C GLY A 178 -15.50 8.01 18.66
N ALA A 179 -16.23 9.08 19.00
CA ALA A 179 -16.30 10.30 18.19
C ALA A 179 -14.92 10.89 17.89
N GLY A 180 -14.72 11.37 16.65
CA GLY A 180 -13.44 11.93 16.22
C GLY A 180 -12.32 10.90 16.04
N GLN A 181 -12.64 9.61 15.89
CA GLN A 181 -11.67 8.54 15.57
C GLN A 181 -12.06 7.78 14.30
N THR A 182 -11.09 7.09 13.71
CA THR A 182 -11.29 6.27 12.51
C THR A 182 -11.00 4.79 12.80
N ILE A 183 -11.90 3.91 12.40
CA ILE A 183 -11.69 2.46 12.31
C ILE A 183 -11.55 2.12 10.83
N TYR A 184 -10.42 1.57 10.43
CA TYR A 184 -10.22 0.99 9.11
C TYR A 184 -10.54 -0.51 9.19
N ILE A 185 -11.41 -0.99 8.32
CA ILE A 185 -11.67 -2.43 8.16
C ILE A 185 -11.00 -2.83 6.86
N VAL A 186 -10.07 -3.79 6.89
CA VAL A 186 -9.47 -4.34 5.68
C VAL A 186 -10.09 -5.70 5.41
N ALA A 187 -10.70 -5.85 4.24
CA ALA A 187 -11.27 -7.09 3.74
C ALA A 187 -10.88 -7.28 2.27
N ALA A 188 -11.09 -8.47 1.72
CA ALA A 188 -11.01 -8.69 0.28
C ALA A 188 -12.41 -8.80 -0.33
N ARG A 189 -12.51 -8.62 -1.66
CA ARG A 189 -13.77 -8.70 -2.42
C ARG A 189 -14.77 -7.62 -1.99
N HIS A 190 -15.91 -7.59 -2.68
CA HIS A 190 -16.89 -6.51 -2.55
C HIS A 190 -18.17 -6.95 -1.82
N ASN A 191 -18.64 -6.12 -0.89
CA ASN A 191 -20.02 -6.16 -0.40
C ASN A 191 -20.82 -4.96 -0.95
N PRO A 192 -21.68 -5.16 -1.97
CA PRO A 192 -22.50 -4.07 -2.54
C PRO A 192 -23.60 -3.57 -1.59
N ASN A 193 -23.98 -4.35 -0.59
CA ASN A 193 -25.11 -4.09 0.30
C ASN A 193 -24.73 -3.52 1.67
N VAL A 194 -23.43 -3.43 2.00
CA VAL A 194 -22.92 -3.09 3.35
C VAL A 194 -23.55 -1.85 3.98
N ALA A 195 -23.85 -0.82 3.18
CA ALA A 195 -24.52 0.39 3.66
C ALA A 195 -26.00 0.16 4.04
N ALA A 196 -26.72 -0.67 3.29
CA ALA A 196 -28.09 -1.05 3.57
C ALA A 196 -28.17 -2.03 4.75
N GLU A 197 -27.25 -3.00 4.82
CA GLU A 197 -27.11 -3.94 5.94
C GLU A 197 -26.86 -3.19 7.25
N LEU A 198 -25.90 -2.27 7.28
CA LEU A 198 -25.62 -1.44 8.46
C LEU A 198 -26.82 -0.56 8.83
N ALA A 199 -27.52 0.03 7.86
CA ALA A 199 -28.72 0.83 8.12
C ALA A 199 -29.85 -0.01 8.75
N THR A 200 -30.07 -1.24 8.25
CA THR A 200 -31.05 -2.18 8.80
C THR A 200 -30.64 -2.67 10.19
N PHE A 201 -29.38 -3.04 10.39
CA PHE A 201 -28.81 -3.41 11.69
C PHE A 201 -29.03 -2.30 12.73
N ASN A 202 -28.67 -1.06 12.38
CA ASN A 202 -28.78 0.08 13.28
C ASN A 202 -30.23 0.40 13.64
N GLN A 203 -31.14 0.37 12.65
CA GLN A 203 -32.56 0.61 12.87
C GLN A 203 -33.19 -0.43 13.81
N LYS A 204 -32.85 -1.72 13.64
CA LYS A 204 -33.48 -2.82 14.38
C LYS A 204 -32.86 -3.09 15.75
N LEU A 205 -31.65 -2.60 16.01
CA LEU A 205 -30.92 -2.81 17.27
C LEU A 205 -30.58 -1.50 18.02
N GLY A 206 -31.23 -0.40 17.65
CA GLY A 206 -31.21 0.85 18.42
C GLY A 206 -29.92 1.67 18.34
N LEU A 207 -29.10 1.45 17.32
CA LEU A 207 -27.82 2.16 17.14
C LEU A 207 -27.98 3.44 16.31
N PRO A 208 -27.13 4.47 16.50
CA PRO A 208 -27.07 5.66 15.64
C PRO A 208 -26.93 5.31 14.15
N ALA A 209 -27.58 6.08 13.28
CA ALA A 209 -27.43 5.94 11.83
C ALA A 209 -26.07 6.47 11.35
N CYS A 210 -25.54 5.85 10.29
CA CYS A 210 -24.30 6.26 9.63
C CYS A 210 -24.59 6.88 8.26
N THR A 211 -23.89 7.95 7.90
CA THR A 211 -23.89 8.45 6.51
C THR A 211 -22.90 7.64 5.68
N ALA A 212 -23.41 6.93 4.66
CA ALA A 212 -22.59 6.08 3.79
C ALA A 212 -22.14 6.81 2.52
N LYS A 213 -20.90 6.58 2.07
CA LYS A 213 -20.43 6.98 0.73
C LYS A 213 -19.29 6.09 0.22
N VAL A 214 -19.08 6.07 -1.09
CA VAL A 214 -17.91 5.46 -1.73
C VAL A 214 -16.85 6.55 -2.01
N LEU A 215 -15.58 6.25 -1.78
CA LEU A 215 -14.46 7.16 -2.07
C LEU A 215 -14.04 7.08 -3.55
N PRO A 216 -13.99 8.21 -4.29
CA PRO A 216 -13.42 8.26 -5.62
C PRO A 216 -11.92 7.93 -5.65
N ALA A 217 -11.44 7.34 -6.75
CA ALA A 217 -10.02 7.04 -6.98
C ALA A 217 -9.09 8.27 -6.79
N ALA A 218 -9.58 9.46 -7.17
CA ALA A 218 -8.85 10.72 -7.09
C ALA A 218 -8.92 11.42 -5.71
N THR A 219 -9.40 10.73 -4.66
CA THR A 219 -9.44 11.29 -3.30
C THR A 219 -8.02 11.58 -2.80
N ALA A 220 -7.75 12.83 -2.43
CA ALA A 220 -6.46 13.20 -1.84
C ALA A 220 -6.28 12.52 -0.47
N LEU A 221 -5.06 12.04 -0.21
CA LEU A 221 -4.66 11.41 1.05
C LEU A 221 -3.60 12.28 1.77
N PRO A 222 -3.59 12.33 3.12
CA PRO A 222 -4.49 11.63 4.04
C PRO A 222 -5.93 12.15 4.00
N LEU A 223 -6.87 11.36 4.51
CA LEU A 223 -8.27 11.72 4.62
C LEU A 223 -8.43 12.93 5.59
N PRO A 224 -9.43 13.80 5.38
CA PRO A 224 -9.73 14.85 6.34
C PRO A 224 -10.19 14.24 7.67
N ALA A 225 -10.07 14.98 8.78
CA ALA A 225 -10.43 14.48 10.10
C ALA A 225 -11.87 13.88 10.16
N PRO A 226 -12.10 12.85 10.99
CA PRO A 226 -13.44 12.35 11.32
C PRO A 226 -14.34 13.45 11.89
N ALA A 227 -15.65 13.36 11.63
CA ALA A 227 -16.62 14.27 12.21
C ALA A 227 -16.62 14.18 13.75
N ALA A 228 -16.83 15.31 14.42
CA ALA A 228 -16.94 15.35 15.89
C ALA A 228 -18.28 14.80 16.42
N ALA A 229 -19.25 14.56 15.53
CA ALA A 229 -20.54 13.95 15.84
C ALA A 229 -21.13 13.28 14.58
N GLY A 230 -21.89 12.20 14.80
CA GLY A 230 -22.49 11.38 13.73
C GLY A 230 -21.52 10.30 13.21
N CYS A 231 -22.07 9.13 12.89
CA CYS A 231 -21.31 8.05 12.28
C CYS A 231 -21.15 8.28 10.76
N GLU A 232 -20.01 7.90 10.22
CA GLU A 232 -19.73 7.90 8.78
C GLU A 232 -19.24 6.50 8.36
N LEU A 233 -19.81 5.93 7.31
CA LEU A 233 -19.30 4.71 6.64
C LEU A 233 -18.73 5.10 5.27
N TRP A 234 -17.42 5.02 5.11
CA TRP A 234 -16.74 5.30 3.84
C TRP A 234 -16.23 3.99 3.25
N VAL A 235 -16.68 3.63 2.05
CA VAL A 235 -16.21 2.45 1.32
C VAL A 235 -15.12 2.87 0.35
N ALA A 236 -13.99 2.17 0.36
CA ALA A 236 -12.82 2.44 -0.45
C ALA A 236 -12.38 1.15 -1.16
N TYR A 237 -12.17 1.22 -2.46
CA TYR A 237 -11.64 0.11 -3.24
C TYR A 237 -10.12 0.26 -3.35
N ALA A 238 -9.36 -0.81 -3.14
CA ALA A 238 -7.91 -0.80 -3.27
C ALA A 238 -7.46 -1.39 -4.62
N THR A 239 -6.35 -0.90 -5.16
CA THR A 239 -5.58 -1.61 -6.18
C THR A 239 -4.64 -2.62 -5.53
N ALA A 240 -4.15 -3.61 -6.28
CA ALA A 240 -3.11 -4.53 -5.80
C ALA A 240 -1.78 -3.83 -5.42
N ALA A 241 -1.58 -2.57 -5.87
CA ALA A 241 -0.45 -1.74 -5.50
C ALA A 241 -0.68 -0.88 -4.24
N GLY A 242 -1.90 -0.86 -3.68
CA GLY A 242 -2.22 -0.11 -2.45
C GLY A 242 -2.60 1.35 -2.70
N ALA A 243 -3.13 1.66 -3.88
CA ALA A 243 -3.75 2.95 -4.20
C ALA A 243 -5.27 2.84 -4.20
N LEU A 244 -5.99 3.97 -4.17
CA LEU A 244 -7.45 3.98 -4.36
C LEU A 244 -7.82 3.61 -5.81
N ALA A 245 -8.80 2.72 -5.94
CA ALA A 245 -9.37 2.29 -7.21
C ALA A 245 -10.74 2.96 -7.47
N GLY A 246 -11.09 3.14 -8.74
CA GLY A 246 -12.39 3.69 -9.17
C GLY A 246 -13.48 2.63 -9.38
N THR A 247 -13.15 1.36 -9.22
CA THR A 247 -13.99 0.21 -9.55
C THR A 247 -14.03 -0.74 -8.37
N ALA A 248 -15.22 -1.21 -8.01
CA ALA A 248 -15.40 -2.20 -6.95
C ALA A 248 -14.74 -3.55 -7.31
N PRO A 249 -14.19 -4.29 -6.34
CA PRO A 249 -13.78 -5.68 -6.55
C PRO A 249 -14.94 -6.59 -6.99
N ALA A 250 -14.61 -7.84 -7.34
CA ALA A 250 -15.64 -8.86 -7.54
C ALA A 250 -16.35 -9.19 -6.21
N TYR A 251 -17.65 -9.48 -6.27
CA TYR A 251 -18.41 -10.01 -5.13
C TYR A 251 -17.95 -11.43 -4.76
N ASP A 252 -17.98 -11.72 -3.47
CA ASP A 252 -17.87 -13.08 -2.92
C ASP A 252 -18.76 -13.17 -1.67
N ALA A 253 -19.61 -14.19 -1.57
CA ALA A 253 -20.60 -14.28 -0.50
C ALA A 253 -19.99 -14.50 0.89
N GLY A 254 -18.83 -15.17 0.98
CA GLY A 254 -18.12 -15.37 2.23
C GLY A 254 -17.53 -14.05 2.73
N TRP A 255 -16.81 -13.34 1.88
CA TRP A 255 -16.28 -12.02 2.19
C TRP A 255 -17.36 -10.96 2.41
N ALA A 256 -18.48 -11.00 1.70
CA ALA A 256 -19.59 -10.08 1.95
C ALA A 256 -20.19 -10.28 3.35
N THR A 257 -20.35 -11.53 3.79
CA THR A 257 -20.81 -11.88 5.15
C THR A 257 -19.79 -11.40 6.22
N GLU A 258 -18.49 -11.56 5.95
CA GLU A 258 -17.41 -11.06 6.81
C GLU A 258 -17.42 -9.51 6.91
N ILE A 259 -17.55 -8.82 5.78
CA ILE A 259 -17.64 -7.35 5.74
C ILE A 259 -18.86 -6.84 6.52
N ALA A 260 -20.00 -7.54 6.42
CA ALA A 260 -21.22 -7.21 7.15
C ALA A 260 -21.00 -7.34 8.68
N LEU A 261 -20.39 -8.44 9.12
CA LEU A 261 -19.98 -8.69 10.52
C LEU A 261 -19.08 -7.57 11.03
N ASP A 262 -17.97 -7.30 10.33
CA ASP A 262 -16.93 -6.35 10.72
C ASP A 262 -17.47 -4.93 10.90
N VAL A 263 -18.24 -4.46 9.91
CA VAL A 263 -18.78 -3.10 9.91
C VAL A 263 -19.83 -2.93 11.01
N GLN A 264 -20.72 -3.90 11.17
CA GLN A 264 -21.80 -3.86 12.18
C GLN A 264 -21.24 -3.91 13.60
N TRP A 265 -20.25 -4.78 13.88
CA TRP A 265 -19.69 -4.91 15.23
C TRP A 265 -18.63 -3.87 15.59
N SER A 266 -17.91 -3.30 14.61
CA SER A 266 -17.14 -2.07 14.83
C SER A 266 -18.07 -0.92 15.26
N HIS A 267 -19.18 -0.74 14.56
CA HIS A 267 -20.17 0.29 14.87
C HIS A 267 -20.88 0.05 16.21
N ALA A 268 -21.27 -1.19 16.53
CA ALA A 268 -21.92 -1.54 17.80
C ALA A 268 -21.07 -1.17 19.03
N ILE A 269 -19.74 -1.24 18.92
CA ILE A 269 -18.83 -0.86 20.01
C ILE A 269 -18.47 0.63 19.98
N ALA A 270 -18.27 1.24 18.81
CA ALA A 270 -17.93 2.66 18.65
C ALA A 270 -18.90 3.42 17.72
N PRO A 271 -20.15 3.71 18.14
CA PRO A 271 -21.20 4.18 17.22
C PRO A 271 -21.08 5.64 16.72
N ALA A 272 -19.99 6.33 17.05
CA ALA A 272 -19.67 7.67 16.57
C ALA A 272 -18.27 7.74 15.92
N ALA A 273 -17.56 6.63 15.79
CA ALA A 273 -16.35 6.56 14.98
C ALA A 273 -16.68 6.64 13.48
N ARG A 274 -15.76 7.15 12.67
CA ARG A 274 -15.79 6.93 11.22
C ARG A 274 -15.32 5.51 10.96
N ILE A 275 -16.09 4.73 10.20
CA ILE A 275 -15.68 3.44 9.65
C ILE A 275 -15.23 3.65 8.21
N VAL A 276 -14.02 3.21 7.88
CA VAL A 276 -13.50 3.18 6.51
C VAL A 276 -13.29 1.72 6.13
N LEU A 277 -14.22 1.17 5.34
CA LEU A 277 -14.08 -0.16 4.76
C LEU A 277 -13.14 -0.07 3.54
N ILE A 278 -12.05 -0.84 3.56
CA ILE A 278 -11.08 -0.95 2.47
C ILE A 278 -11.17 -2.35 1.88
N GLU A 279 -11.72 -2.44 0.68
CA GLU A 279 -11.91 -3.69 -0.06
C GLU A 279 -10.71 -3.93 -1.02
N ALA A 280 -9.91 -4.94 -0.72
CA ALA A 280 -8.85 -5.45 -1.58
C ALA A 280 -9.43 -6.17 -2.81
N PRO A 281 -8.74 -6.12 -3.97
CA PRO A 281 -9.25 -6.70 -5.22
C PRO A 281 -9.46 -8.22 -5.12
N ASP A 282 -8.62 -8.89 -4.34
CA ASP A 282 -8.64 -10.32 -4.05
C ASP A 282 -8.06 -10.63 -2.66
N ALA A 283 -8.15 -11.89 -2.26
CA ALA A 283 -7.74 -12.37 -0.94
C ALA A 283 -6.25 -12.74 -0.85
N SER A 284 -5.41 -12.43 -1.83
CA SER A 284 -3.97 -12.67 -1.73
C SER A 284 -3.36 -11.88 -0.57
N VAL A 285 -2.39 -12.47 0.11
CA VAL A 285 -1.65 -11.80 1.19
C VAL A 285 -1.02 -10.49 0.70
N ASN A 286 -0.59 -10.43 -0.57
CA ASN A 286 -0.06 -9.22 -1.19
C ASN A 286 -1.13 -8.11 -1.34
N ALA A 287 -2.31 -8.43 -1.86
CA ALA A 287 -3.41 -7.47 -2.03
C ALA A 287 -3.93 -6.94 -0.67
N LEU A 288 -4.10 -7.81 0.32
CA LEU A 288 -4.50 -7.41 1.68
C LEU A 288 -3.42 -6.56 2.37
N THR A 289 -2.14 -6.89 2.21
CA THR A 289 -1.04 -6.05 2.71
C THR A 289 -1.01 -4.68 2.03
N ALA A 290 -1.33 -4.61 0.73
CA ALA A 290 -1.44 -3.36 0.00
C ALA A 290 -2.61 -2.51 0.50
N ALA A 291 -3.74 -3.12 0.86
CA ALA A 291 -4.87 -2.43 1.51
C ALA A 291 -4.53 -1.93 2.92
N VAL A 292 -3.74 -2.66 3.72
CA VAL A 292 -3.19 -2.15 5.00
C VAL A 292 -2.27 -0.94 4.79
N ARG A 293 -1.43 -0.95 3.75
CA ARG A 293 -0.61 0.22 3.38
C ARG A 293 -1.45 1.40 2.93
N LEU A 294 -2.57 1.16 2.25
CA LEU A 294 -3.55 2.21 1.91
C LEU A 294 -4.19 2.82 3.16
N ALA A 295 -4.55 2.02 4.17
CA ALA A 295 -5.00 2.52 5.47
C ALA A 295 -3.97 3.45 6.12
N ASN A 296 -2.68 3.08 6.09
CA ASN A 296 -1.60 3.93 6.61
C ASN A 296 -1.47 5.26 5.86
N ALA A 297 -1.75 5.28 4.56
CA ALA A 297 -1.76 6.50 3.75
C ALA A 297 -3.00 7.37 4.02
N MET A 298 -4.12 6.76 4.44
CA MET A 298 -5.36 7.48 4.78
C MET A 298 -5.28 8.27 6.09
N GLY A 299 -4.42 7.89 7.03
CA GLY A 299 -4.18 8.64 8.27
C GLY A 299 -4.40 7.80 9.54
N GLU A 300 -4.40 8.44 10.70
CA GLU A 300 -4.50 7.78 12.01
C GLU A 300 -5.82 7.01 12.23
N GLY A 301 -5.75 5.89 12.95
CA GLY A 301 -6.90 5.04 13.26
C GLY A 301 -6.54 3.65 13.79
N GLN A 302 -7.54 2.79 13.88
CA GLN A 302 -7.42 1.38 14.27
C GLN A 302 -7.74 0.48 13.08
N VAL A 303 -6.83 -0.40 12.68
CA VAL A 303 -7.01 -1.33 11.55
C VAL A 303 -7.51 -2.67 12.07
N SER A 304 -8.74 -3.04 11.71
CA SER A 304 -9.35 -4.35 11.93
C SER A 304 -9.07 -5.27 10.74
N MET A 305 -8.56 -6.47 11.02
CA MET A 305 -8.19 -7.48 10.01
C MET A 305 -8.77 -8.85 10.40
N SER A 306 -10.01 -9.09 9.98
CA SER A 306 -10.80 -10.29 10.27
C SER A 306 -10.51 -11.41 9.28
N PHE A 307 -9.22 -11.69 9.07
CA PHE A 307 -8.74 -12.69 8.12
C PHE A 307 -7.38 -13.23 8.55
N GLY A 308 -6.99 -14.39 8.01
CA GLY A 308 -5.60 -14.80 8.09
C GLY A 308 -5.17 -15.92 7.16
N ALA A 309 -3.85 -16.07 7.04
CA ALA A 309 -3.17 -17.15 6.33
C ALA A 309 -2.17 -17.82 7.29
N PRO A 310 -1.93 -19.15 7.19
CA PRO A 310 -0.90 -19.82 7.98
C PRO A 310 0.44 -19.09 7.86
N GLU A 311 1.09 -18.82 9.00
CA GLU A 311 2.36 -18.09 8.98
C GLU A 311 3.47 -18.88 8.27
N GLY A 312 4.45 -18.15 7.74
CA GLY A 312 5.60 -18.72 7.04
C GLY A 312 6.83 -17.82 7.17
N SER A 313 7.97 -18.25 6.64
CA SER A 313 9.22 -17.45 6.64
C SER A 313 9.14 -16.15 5.84
N TRP A 314 8.05 -15.93 5.11
CA TRP A 314 7.73 -14.70 4.39
C TRP A 314 7.15 -13.59 5.29
N THR A 315 6.59 -13.92 6.47
CA THR A 315 5.86 -12.95 7.32
C THR A 315 6.71 -11.77 7.76
N GLY A 316 7.98 -12.01 8.09
CA GLY A 316 8.95 -10.98 8.46
C GLY A 316 9.16 -9.91 7.38
N GLY A 317 8.93 -10.24 6.11
CA GLY A 317 8.99 -9.28 5.00
C GLY A 317 7.83 -8.27 4.99
N LEU A 318 6.76 -8.50 5.73
CA LEU A 318 5.54 -7.69 5.73
C LEU A 318 5.38 -6.79 6.97
N GLU A 319 6.25 -6.90 7.98
CA GLU A 319 6.17 -6.12 9.24
C GLU A 319 6.13 -4.60 9.01
N SER A 320 6.74 -4.11 7.92
CA SER A 320 6.70 -2.71 7.48
C SER A 320 5.31 -2.20 7.10
N ALA A 321 4.34 -3.09 6.83
CA ALA A 321 2.95 -2.70 6.64
C ALA A 321 2.27 -2.26 7.95
N PHE A 322 2.78 -2.67 9.10
CA PHE A 322 2.18 -2.39 10.41
C PHE A 322 2.84 -1.21 11.14
N THR A 323 3.62 -0.35 10.46
CA THR A 323 4.40 0.74 11.08
C THR A 323 3.82 2.15 10.82
N GLY A 324 2.53 2.27 10.53
CA GLY A 324 1.85 3.54 10.31
C GLY A 324 1.85 4.44 11.55
N ALA A 325 2.00 5.75 11.34
CA ALA A 325 2.04 6.73 12.43
C ALA A 325 0.70 6.80 13.17
N ARG A 326 0.73 6.61 14.50
CA ARG A 326 -0.45 6.51 15.39
C ARG A 326 -1.47 5.43 15.01
N MET A 327 -1.07 4.43 14.22
CA MET A 327 -1.92 3.31 13.87
C MET A 327 -1.88 2.23 14.96
N GLY A 328 -3.06 1.73 15.32
CA GLY A 328 -3.21 0.42 15.96
C GLY A 328 -3.62 -0.62 14.93
N TYR A 329 -3.16 -1.86 15.08
CA TYR A 329 -3.49 -2.97 14.18
C TYR A 329 -3.99 -4.13 15.01
N LEU A 330 -5.12 -4.70 14.62
CA LEU A 330 -5.79 -5.79 15.31
C LEU A 330 -6.16 -6.86 14.28
N ALA A 331 -5.94 -8.12 14.61
CA ALA A 331 -6.23 -9.22 13.70
C ALA A 331 -6.77 -10.45 14.43
N ALA A 332 -7.71 -11.13 13.77
CA ALA A 332 -8.26 -12.40 14.20
C ALA A 332 -7.15 -13.46 14.32
N THR A 333 -7.12 -14.22 15.42
CA THR A 333 -6.12 -15.30 15.58
C THR A 333 -6.46 -16.56 14.81
N GLY A 334 -7.69 -16.72 14.32
CA GLY A 334 -8.17 -17.84 13.52
C GLY A 334 -9.22 -18.70 14.20
N ASP A 335 -9.73 -19.69 13.47
CA ASP A 335 -10.85 -20.53 13.92
C ASP A 335 -10.61 -22.01 13.56
N SER A 336 -9.47 -22.54 13.99
CA SER A 336 -9.07 -23.93 13.74
C SER A 336 -8.25 -24.51 14.90
N GLY A 337 -8.51 -24.04 16.11
CA GLY A 337 -7.79 -24.45 17.31
C GLY A 337 -6.37 -23.91 17.34
N ALA A 338 -5.41 -24.72 17.78
CA ALA A 338 -4.00 -24.34 18.01
C ALA A 338 -3.16 -24.06 16.74
N GLY A 339 -3.68 -23.25 15.83
CA GLY A 339 -2.98 -22.68 14.68
C GLY A 339 -2.54 -21.24 14.94
N VAL A 340 -1.43 -20.85 14.33
CA VAL A 340 -0.91 -19.48 14.31
C VAL A 340 -0.98 -18.95 12.87
N MET A 341 -1.48 -17.74 12.68
CA MET A 341 -1.67 -17.13 11.36
C MET A 341 -1.21 -15.67 11.32
N TRP A 342 -0.74 -15.27 10.14
CA TRP A 342 -0.59 -13.86 9.78
C TRP A 342 -1.98 -13.30 9.41
N PRO A 343 -2.32 -12.05 9.77
CA PRO A 343 -1.44 -11.03 10.35
C PRO A 343 -1.32 -11.05 11.88
N ALA A 344 -2.15 -11.80 12.61
CA ALA A 344 -2.11 -11.83 14.09
C ALA A 344 -0.74 -12.22 14.67
N ALA A 345 0.00 -13.13 14.04
CA ALA A 345 1.33 -13.54 14.45
C ALA A 345 2.39 -12.41 14.42
N SER A 346 2.15 -11.34 13.66
CA SER A 346 3.11 -10.22 13.49
C SER A 346 3.28 -9.45 14.81
N PRO A 347 4.51 -9.20 15.31
CA PRO A 347 4.75 -8.45 16.54
C PRO A 347 4.21 -7.00 16.56
N GLY A 348 3.85 -6.45 15.41
CA GLY A 348 3.19 -5.14 15.31
C GLY A 348 1.67 -5.14 15.48
N VAL A 349 1.04 -6.31 15.54
CA VAL A 349 -0.41 -6.52 15.45
C VAL A 349 -0.92 -7.12 16.75
N LEU A 350 -2.08 -6.65 17.24
CA LEU A 350 -2.75 -7.22 18.39
C LEU A 350 -3.58 -8.43 17.92
N GLY A 351 -3.17 -9.64 18.29
CA GLY A 351 -3.88 -10.88 17.99
C GLY A 351 -5.10 -11.02 18.88
N VAL A 352 -6.29 -11.03 18.29
CA VAL A 352 -7.57 -11.07 18.99
C VAL A 352 -8.17 -12.48 18.89
N GLY A 353 -8.19 -13.18 20.03
CA GLY A 353 -8.75 -14.51 20.21
C GLY A 353 -10.22 -14.52 20.62
N GLY A 354 -10.73 -15.71 20.93
CA GLY A 354 -12.16 -15.98 21.04
C GLY A 354 -12.59 -16.71 22.32
N THR A 355 -13.73 -16.30 22.87
CA THR A 355 -14.43 -16.95 23.99
C THR A 355 -15.83 -17.43 23.60
N SER A 356 -16.38 -18.34 24.40
CA SER A 356 -17.82 -18.65 24.43
C SER A 356 -18.42 -17.89 25.61
N LEU A 357 -19.39 -17.00 25.35
CA LEU A 357 -19.99 -16.09 26.32
C LEU A 357 -21.26 -16.65 26.96
N SER A 358 -21.33 -16.64 28.29
CA SER A 358 -22.56 -16.84 29.05
C SER A 358 -22.93 -15.57 29.81
N TYR A 359 -24.05 -14.95 29.43
CA TYR A 359 -24.60 -13.77 30.08
C TYR A 359 -26.13 -13.83 30.06
N SER A 360 -26.78 -13.54 31.19
CA SER A 360 -28.24 -13.70 31.33
C SER A 360 -29.04 -12.41 31.14
N GLY A 361 -28.41 -11.32 30.69
CA GLY A 361 -28.96 -9.97 30.77
C GLY A 361 -28.73 -9.29 32.13
N ALA A 362 -28.49 -10.07 33.19
CA ALA A 362 -28.20 -9.55 34.53
C ALA A 362 -27.03 -10.28 35.21
N GLY A 363 -26.43 -9.60 36.20
CA GLY A 363 -25.33 -10.11 37.00
C GLY A 363 -23.97 -10.10 36.26
N PRO A 364 -22.95 -10.81 36.80
CA PRO A 364 -21.69 -10.99 36.10
C PRO A 364 -21.85 -11.96 34.92
N ARG A 365 -21.17 -11.70 33.82
CA ARG A 365 -20.95 -12.72 32.77
C ARG A 365 -19.96 -13.79 33.22
N SER A 366 -19.95 -14.92 32.53
CA SER A 366 -18.84 -15.88 32.54
C SER A 366 -18.43 -16.23 31.11
N GLU A 367 -17.17 -16.59 30.93
CA GLU A 367 -16.58 -16.95 29.64
C GLU A 367 -15.66 -18.16 29.82
N VAL A 368 -15.55 -18.96 28.76
CA VAL A 368 -14.51 -19.97 28.58
C VAL A 368 -13.84 -19.75 27.23
N ALA A 369 -12.60 -20.20 27.06
CA ALA A 369 -11.93 -20.15 25.77
C ALA A 369 -12.72 -20.96 24.74
N TRP A 370 -13.04 -20.34 23.60
CA TRP A 370 -13.79 -20.98 22.53
C TRP A 370 -12.96 -22.10 21.91
N SER A 371 -13.53 -23.28 21.73
CA SER A 371 -12.79 -24.43 21.18
C SER A 371 -12.31 -24.24 19.74
N GLY A 372 -12.90 -23.29 18.99
CA GLY A 372 -12.42 -22.88 17.68
C GLY A 372 -11.20 -21.95 17.72
N THR A 373 -10.96 -21.19 18.80
CA THR A 373 -10.07 -20.02 18.78
C THR A 373 -8.66 -20.35 18.33
N GLY A 374 -8.12 -19.53 17.44
CA GLY A 374 -6.73 -19.50 17.04
C GLY A 374 -5.83 -19.08 18.20
N GLY A 375 -4.59 -19.59 18.21
CA GLY A 375 -3.69 -19.41 19.34
C GLY A 375 -2.47 -20.33 19.26
N GLY A 376 -1.36 -19.92 19.85
CA GLY A 376 -0.12 -20.70 19.87
C GLY A 376 1.14 -19.85 19.94
N THR A 377 2.28 -20.49 19.62
CA THR A 377 3.60 -19.86 19.57
C THR A 377 4.07 -19.80 18.12
N SER A 378 4.44 -18.63 17.62
CA SER A 378 4.95 -18.47 16.25
C SER A 378 6.23 -19.27 16.03
N ALA A 379 6.38 -19.89 14.86
CA ALA A 379 7.62 -20.50 14.42
C ALA A 379 8.65 -19.47 13.89
N TYR A 380 8.20 -18.27 13.51
CA TYR A 380 8.99 -17.30 12.74
C TYR A 380 9.25 -15.99 13.47
N ALA A 381 8.26 -15.42 14.16
CA ALA A 381 8.38 -14.13 14.83
C ALA A 381 9.11 -14.26 16.19
N ALA A 382 10.22 -13.53 16.35
CA ALA A 382 10.94 -13.46 17.63
C ALA A 382 10.05 -12.92 18.75
N THR A 383 10.32 -13.31 20.00
CA THR A 383 9.57 -12.81 21.16
C THR A 383 9.65 -11.28 21.23
N PRO A 384 8.52 -10.56 21.16
CA PRO A 384 8.53 -9.12 21.21
C PRO A 384 8.87 -8.61 22.61
N ALA A 385 9.47 -7.43 22.69
CA ALA A 385 9.90 -6.83 23.96
C ALA A 385 8.76 -6.51 24.95
N TYR A 386 7.49 -6.65 24.57
CA TYR A 386 6.35 -6.56 25.49
C TYR A 386 5.94 -7.91 26.09
N GLN A 387 6.26 -9.05 25.45
CA GLN A 387 6.03 -10.41 25.95
C GLN A 387 7.20 -10.89 26.81
N GLN A 388 7.42 -10.24 27.96
CA GLN A 388 8.49 -10.58 28.90
C GLN A 388 8.01 -11.49 30.04
N ALA A 389 8.94 -12.26 30.61
CA ALA A 389 8.68 -13.28 31.62
C ALA A 389 8.12 -12.77 32.98
N GLY A 390 7.98 -11.46 33.16
CA GLY A 390 7.36 -10.86 34.35
C GLY A 390 5.83 -10.88 34.36
N LEU A 391 5.18 -11.33 33.29
CA LEU A 391 3.72 -11.41 33.20
C LEU A 391 3.15 -12.69 33.82
N PRO A 392 2.08 -12.60 34.64
CA PRO A 392 1.34 -13.77 35.10
C PRO A 392 0.92 -14.66 33.93
N GLY A 393 1.09 -15.98 34.05
CA GLY A 393 0.73 -16.97 33.02
C GLY A 393 1.74 -17.14 31.87
N LEU A 394 2.33 -16.05 31.37
CA LEU A 394 3.19 -16.07 30.16
C LEU A 394 4.52 -16.82 30.35
N GLY A 395 5.26 -16.48 31.41
CA GLY A 395 6.62 -16.99 31.62
C GLY A 395 7.61 -16.67 30.49
N SER A 396 8.67 -17.46 30.35
CA SER A 396 9.68 -17.27 29.30
C SER A 396 9.26 -17.96 27.99
N VAL A 397 8.79 -17.19 27.01
CA VAL A 397 8.39 -17.71 25.69
C VAL A 397 9.51 -17.57 24.65
N PRO A 398 9.75 -18.60 23.80
CA PRO A 398 10.87 -18.62 22.84
C PRO A 398 10.62 -17.79 21.57
N ARG A 399 9.36 -17.48 21.28
CA ARG A 399 8.85 -16.75 20.11
C ARG A 399 7.57 -15.99 20.49
N ARG A 400 7.08 -15.11 19.60
CA ARG A 400 5.81 -14.39 19.76
C ARG A 400 4.65 -15.38 20.00
N THR A 401 3.89 -15.21 21.08
CA THR A 401 2.70 -16.02 21.36
C THR A 401 1.43 -15.25 21.01
N VAL A 402 0.48 -15.86 20.33
CA VAL A 402 -0.91 -15.39 20.15
C VAL A 402 -1.84 -16.27 21.00
N ALA A 403 -3.02 -15.84 21.44
CA ALA A 403 -3.60 -14.49 21.34
C ALA A 403 -2.91 -13.43 22.22
N ASP A 404 -3.23 -12.16 22.04
CA ASP A 404 -2.87 -11.07 22.97
C ASP A 404 -4.03 -10.70 23.91
N VAL A 405 -5.27 -10.77 23.41
CA VAL A 405 -6.54 -10.49 24.11
C VAL A 405 -7.68 -11.29 23.47
N ALA A 406 -8.88 -11.35 24.08
CA ALA A 406 -10.06 -11.99 23.47
C ALA A 406 -11.39 -11.28 23.80
N MET A 407 -12.45 -11.66 23.10
CA MET A 407 -13.88 -11.39 23.32
C MET A 407 -14.68 -12.56 22.70
N ASN A 408 -16.01 -12.53 22.84
CA ASN A 408 -16.92 -13.56 22.34
C ASN A 408 -16.70 -13.83 20.84
N ALA A 409 -16.64 -15.10 20.50
CA ALA A 409 -16.37 -15.63 19.16
C ALA A 409 -17.11 -16.95 18.87
N ASP A 410 -17.76 -17.58 19.84
CA ASP A 410 -18.44 -18.85 19.59
C ASP A 410 -19.79 -18.61 18.89
N PRO A 411 -20.04 -19.14 17.68
CA PRO A 411 -21.31 -18.96 16.98
C PRO A 411 -22.52 -19.56 17.73
N SER A 412 -22.29 -20.52 18.64
CA SER A 412 -23.34 -21.10 19.50
C SER A 412 -23.75 -20.19 20.67
N THR A 413 -22.89 -19.24 21.03
CA THR A 413 -23.17 -18.10 21.93
C THR A 413 -23.00 -16.79 21.17
N GLY A 414 -23.43 -16.78 19.91
CA GLY A 414 -23.05 -15.78 18.92
C GLY A 414 -23.78 -14.45 19.04
N GLN A 415 -23.62 -13.63 18.01
CA GLN A 415 -24.06 -12.25 17.98
C GLN A 415 -24.85 -11.95 16.71
N TYR A 416 -25.88 -11.12 16.84
CA TYR A 416 -26.72 -10.75 15.70
C TYR A 416 -25.89 -10.08 14.59
N VAL A 417 -26.18 -10.47 13.34
CA VAL A 417 -25.71 -9.81 12.10
C VAL A 417 -26.86 -9.78 11.10
N ALA A 418 -26.99 -8.68 10.37
CA ALA A 418 -27.85 -8.56 9.19
C ALA A 418 -27.02 -8.77 7.92
N ALA A 419 -27.47 -9.63 7.01
CA ALA A 419 -26.85 -9.83 5.70
C ALA A 419 -27.92 -9.72 4.60
N ILE A 420 -27.57 -9.18 3.43
CA ILE A 420 -28.44 -9.05 2.27
C ILE A 420 -27.76 -9.74 1.07
N PRO A 421 -28.39 -10.74 0.43
CA PRO A 421 -27.84 -11.42 -0.74
C PRO A 421 -27.46 -10.46 -1.88
N GLN A 422 -26.52 -10.87 -2.75
CA GLN A 422 -25.99 -10.03 -3.84
C GLN A 422 -27.09 -9.37 -4.72
N ALA A 423 -28.20 -10.07 -4.94
CA ALA A 423 -29.32 -9.60 -5.75
C ALA A 423 -30.20 -8.54 -5.06
N GLY A 424 -29.91 -8.20 -3.80
CA GLY A 424 -30.77 -7.42 -2.92
C GLY A 424 -31.89 -8.27 -2.31
N GLY A 425 -32.68 -7.65 -1.43
CA GLY A 425 -33.81 -8.32 -0.78
C GLY A 425 -34.05 -7.81 0.64
N ALA A 426 -34.79 -8.58 1.43
CA ALA A 426 -34.87 -8.40 2.87
C ALA A 426 -33.57 -8.89 3.54
N ALA A 427 -33.21 -8.29 4.68
CA ALA A 427 -32.07 -8.76 5.46
C ALA A 427 -32.37 -10.12 6.11
N GLN A 428 -31.45 -11.06 5.95
CA GLN A 428 -31.39 -12.31 6.70
C GLN A 428 -30.63 -12.05 8.01
N TRP A 429 -31.14 -12.62 9.11
CA TRP A 429 -30.55 -12.44 10.44
C TRP A 429 -29.80 -13.69 10.87
N LEU A 430 -28.58 -13.50 11.35
CA LEU A 430 -27.62 -14.57 11.62
C LEU A 430 -27.13 -14.51 13.07
N SER A 431 -26.81 -15.67 13.64
CA SER A 431 -25.95 -15.73 14.83
C SER A 431 -24.51 -15.95 14.38
N ALA A 432 -23.69 -14.92 14.50
CA ALA A 432 -22.30 -14.94 14.06
C ALA A 432 -21.31 -15.17 15.21
N GLY A 433 -20.12 -15.61 14.83
CA GLY A 433 -18.96 -15.90 15.64
C GLY A 433 -17.71 -15.93 14.76
N GLY A 434 -16.70 -16.69 15.16
CA GLY A 434 -15.33 -16.56 14.65
C GLY A 434 -14.54 -15.50 15.41
N THR A 435 -13.22 -15.59 15.36
CA THR A 435 -12.32 -14.55 15.87
C THR A 435 -12.44 -13.24 15.06
N SER A 436 -13.01 -13.31 13.86
CA SER A 436 -13.55 -12.15 13.13
C SER A 436 -14.65 -11.39 13.84
N LEU A 437 -15.40 -11.98 14.78
CA LEU A 437 -16.38 -11.22 15.57
C LEU A 437 -15.69 -10.42 16.68
N SER A 438 -14.69 -11.04 17.31
CA SER A 438 -13.92 -10.49 18.43
C SER A 438 -13.04 -9.30 18.02
N THR A 439 -12.44 -9.37 16.83
CA THR A 439 -11.50 -8.37 16.27
C THR A 439 -12.11 -6.96 16.06
N PRO A 440 -13.25 -6.78 15.36
CA PRO A 440 -13.89 -5.47 15.18
C PRO A 440 -14.46 -4.92 16.49
N MET A 441 -14.86 -5.79 17.43
CA MET A 441 -15.24 -5.32 18.76
C MET A 441 -14.05 -4.72 19.51
N TRP A 442 -12.89 -5.37 19.46
CA TRP A 442 -11.65 -4.82 20.04
C TRP A 442 -11.16 -3.56 19.30
N SER A 443 -11.32 -3.46 17.99
CA SER A 443 -10.93 -2.26 17.23
C SER A 443 -11.83 -1.06 17.58
N GLY A 444 -13.14 -1.29 17.75
CA GLY A 444 -14.08 -0.34 18.32
C GLY A 444 -13.71 0.08 19.74
N LEU A 445 -13.30 -0.85 20.61
CA LEU A 445 -12.85 -0.53 21.97
C LEU A 445 -11.60 0.35 21.97
N MET A 446 -10.65 0.10 21.06
CA MET A 446 -9.47 0.96 20.89
C MET A 446 -9.82 2.34 20.31
N ALA A 447 -10.82 2.44 19.44
CA ALA A 447 -11.33 3.73 18.96
C ALA A 447 -11.99 4.53 20.11
N VAL A 448 -12.80 3.90 20.96
CA VAL A 448 -13.33 4.55 22.18
C VAL A 448 -12.21 5.01 23.11
N ALA A 449 -11.17 4.19 23.31
CA ALA A 449 -10.00 4.58 24.09
C ALA A 449 -9.26 5.80 23.49
N GLY A 450 -9.09 5.82 22.16
CA GLY A 450 -8.48 6.94 21.43
C GLY A 450 -9.29 8.24 21.56
N ALA A 451 -10.62 8.18 21.43
CA ALA A 451 -11.49 9.33 21.57
C ALA A 451 -11.48 9.90 23.00
N LEU A 452 -11.49 9.04 24.02
CA LEU A 452 -11.34 9.45 25.43
C LEU A 452 -9.99 10.12 25.70
N ARG A 453 -8.91 9.68 25.03
CA ARG A 453 -7.60 10.32 25.12
C ARG A 453 -7.55 11.67 24.42
N ALA A 454 -8.12 11.79 23.23
CA ALA A 454 -8.23 13.05 22.50
C ALA A 454 -9.03 14.09 23.32
N LEU A 455 -10.15 13.70 23.93
CA LEU A 455 -10.93 14.55 24.84
C LEU A 455 -10.12 14.99 26.07
N ALA A 456 -9.25 14.12 26.60
CA ALA A 456 -8.33 14.44 27.70
C ALA A 456 -7.05 15.18 27.25
N GLY A 457 -6.93 15.58 25.98
CA GLY A 457 -5.76 16.27 25.43
C GLY A 457 -4.48 15.41 25.36
N LYS A 458 -4.63 14.08 25.28
CA LYS A 458 -3.52 13.11 25.25
C LYS A 458 -3.29 12.54 23.85
N GLU A 459 -2.04 12.22 23.57
CA GLU A 459 -1.59 11.51 22.36
C GLU A 459 -2.37 10.20 22.13
N ALA A 460 -2.61 9.83 20.87
CA ALA A 460 -3.20 8.54 20.53
C ALA A 460 -2.34 7.35 21.02
N LEU A 461 -2.96 6.20 21.27
CA LEU A 461 -2.24 5.01 21.74
C LEU A 461 -1.29 4.42 20.69
N GLY A 462 -1.61 4.54 19.40
CA GLY A 462 -0.95 3.77 18.34
C GLY A 462 -1.09 2.27 18.61
N ARG A 463 0.03 1.54 18.59
CA ARG A 463 0.09 0.11 18.96
C ARG A 463 -0.09 -0.05 20.48
N PRO A 464 -1.17 -0.70 20.97
CA PRO A 464 -1.51 -0.69 22.39
C PRO A 464 -0.67 -1.66 23.24
N HIS A 465 0.13 -2.55 22.64
CA HIS A 465 0.85 -3.63 23.32
C HIS A 465 1.65 -3.19 24.54
N ALA A 466 2.41 -2.10 24.45
CA ALA A 466 3.22 -1.61 25.57
C ALA A 466 2.38 -1.22 26.81
N VAL A 467 1.18 -0.66 26.59
CA VAL A 467 0.25 -0.29 27.66
C VAL A 467 -0.50 -1.52 28.18
N LEU A 468 -1.01 -2.37 27.28
CA LEU A 468 -1.75 -3.58 27.64
C LEU A 468 -0.89 -4.58 28.42
N TYR A 469 0.34 -4.84 27.97
CA TYR A 469 1.26 -5.77 28.63
C TYR A 469 1.95 -5.10 29.83
N GLY A 470 2.51 -3.90 29.67
CA GLY A 470 3.32 -3.26 30.71
C GLY A 470 2.52 -2.54 31.79
N THR A 471 1.60 -1.65 31.42
CA THR A 471 0.87 -0.81 32.38
C THR A 471 -0.34 -1.53 33.00
N VAL A 472 -1.04 -2.36 32.21
CA VAL A 472 -2.23 -3.10 32.66
C VAL A 472 -1.87 -4.50 33.11
N GLY A 473 -1.36 -5.36 32.23
CA GLY A 473 -1.16 -6.79 32.48
C GLY A 473 -0.12 -7.12 33.56
N ALA A 474 1.00 -6.40 33.60
CA ALA A 474 2.05 -6.64 34.59
C ALA A 474 1.74 -6.08 36.00
N GLN A 475 0.64 -5.37 36.19
CA GLN A 475 0.21 -4.80 37.47
C GLN A 475 -1.05 -5.52 37.97
N PRO A 476 -0.98 -6.38 39.01
CA PRO A 476 -2.09 -7.25 39.39
C PRO A 476 -3.44 -6.55 39.63
N SER A 477 -3.43 -5.35 40.22
CA SER A 477 -4.64 -4.54 40.42
C SER A 477 -5.21 -3.99 39.11
N SER A 478 -4.37 -3.47 38.23
CA SER A 478 -4.78 -2.99 36.90
C SER A 478 -5.26 -4.13 36.01
N TYR A 479 -4.62 -5.30 36.10
CA TYR A 479 -5.02 -6.51 35.38
C TYR A 479 -6.41 -6.99 35.81
N ALA A 480 -6.63 -7.18 37.12
CA ALA A 480 -7.92 -7.62 37.66
C ALA A 480 -9.06 -6.61 37.42
N ALA A 481 -8.74 -5.31 37.34
CA ALA A 481 -9.70 -4.26 36.99
C ALA A 481 -9.98 -4.18 35.47
N GLY A 482 -8.96 -4.28 34.62
CA GLY A 482 -9.08 -4.13 33.18
C GLY A 482 -9.55 -5.40 32.44
N PHE A 483 -9.33 -6.58 33.02
CA PHE A 483 -9.60 -7.86 32.37
C PHE A 483 -10.43 -8.82 33.23
N LEU A 484 -11.21 -9.66 32.55
CA LEU A 484 -11.69 -10.94 33.06
C LEU A 484 -10.73 -12.01 32.53
N ASP A 485 -10.01 -12.63 33.46
CA ASP A 485 -9.12 -13.78 33.22
C ASP A 485 -9.95 -15.03 32.89
N VAL A 486 -9.68 -15.66 31.75
CA VAL A 486 -10.46 -16.79 31.21
C VAL A 486 -9.73 -18.10 31.47
N ALA A 487 -9.67 -18.51 32.72
CA ALA A 487 -8.87 -19.66 33.16
C ALA A 487 -9.44 -21.07 32.84
N ALA A 488 -10.35 -21.20 31.86
CA ALA A 488 -11.01 -22.46 31.52
C ALA A 488 -11.41 -22.55 30.03
N GLY A 489 -11.49 -23.77 29.50
CA GLY A 489 -11.73 -24.04 28.07
C GLY A 489 -10.48 -24.59 27.36
N SER A 490 -10.64 -25.06 26.13
CA SER A 490 -9.56 -25.67 25.37
C SER A 490 -9.84 -25.66 23.87
N HIS A 491 -8.81 -25.33 23.08
CA HIS A 491 -8.84 -25.24 21.61
C HIS A 491 -8.03 -26.36 20.92
N GLY A 492 -7.77 -27.47 21.64
CA GLY A 492 -6.98 -28.59 21.13
C GLY A 492 -6.60 -29.58 22.22
N THR A 493 -5.59 -30.42 21.97
CA THR A 493 -5.13 -31.47 22.90
C THR A 493 -3.66 -31.34 23.31
N CYS A 494 -2.97 -30.28 22.87
CA CYS A 494 -1.58 -30.01 23.22
C CYS A 494 -1.42 -29.45 24.65
N ALA A 495 -0.20 -29.49 25.19
CA ALA A 495 0.07 -29.05 26.57
C ALA A 495 -0.24 -27.56 26.84
N THR A 496 -0.17 -26.70 25.82
CA THR A 496 -0.54 -25.28 25.88
C THR A 496 -1.96 -25.00 25.37
N CYS A 497 -2.71 -26.02 24.94
CA CYS A 497 -4.03 -25.89 24.31
C CYS A 497 -5.18 -25.71 25.31
N THR A 498 -4.89 -25.53 26.61
CA THR A 498 -5.90 -25.36 27.67
C THR A 498 -5.67 -24.01 28.33
N ALA A 499 -6.76 -23.28 28.51
CA ALA A 499 -6.76 -21.97 29.14
C ALA A 499 -6.37 -22.04 30.63
N ARG A 500 -5.76 -20.98 31.17
CA ARG A 500 -5.10 -20.98 32.49
C ARG A 500 -5.21 -19.59 33.13
N ALA A 501 -4.99 -19.51 34.45
CA ALA A 501 -4.97 -18.23 35.13
C ALA A 501 -3.80 -17.34 34.68
N GLY A 502 -4.09 -16.07 34.42
CA GLY A 502 -3.18 -15.10 33.82
C GLY A 502 -3.15 -15.20 32.30
N TYR A 503 -2.02 -14.86 31.68
CA TYR A 503 -1.88 -14.96 30.23
C TYR A 503 -1.88 -16.42 29.76
N ASP A 504 -2.69 -16.72 28.73
CA ASP A 504 -2.61 -17.97 27.97
C ASP A 504 -2.65 -17.76 26.44
N GLN A 505 -2.39 -18.83 25.69
CA GLN A 505 -2.30 -18.78 24.22
C GLN A 505 -3.68 -18.76 23.53
N LEU A 506 -4.79 -18.91 24.25
CA LEU A 506 -6.13 -18.99 23.67
C LEU A 506 -6.82 -17.62 23.73
N THR A 507 -6.72 -16.97 24.89
CA THR A 507 -7.41 -15.72 25.22
C THR A 507 -6.48 -14.56 25.53
N GLY A 508 -5.16 -14.80 25.57
CA GLY A 508 -4.16 -13.78 25.82
C GLY A 508 -4.27 -13.27 27.26
N LEU A 509 -4.36 -11.96 27.43
CA LEU A 509 -4.66 -11.32 28.72
C LEU A 509 -6.10 -11.58 29.22
N GLY A 510 -6.95 -12.25 28.44
CA GLY A 510 -8.37 -12.45 28.72
C GLY A 510 -9.23 -11.39 28.04
N THR A 511 -10.43 -11.16 28.58
CA THR A 511 -11.46 -10.33 27.93
C THR A 511 -11.69 -9.01 28.67
N PRO A 512 -12.10 -7.92 27.97
CA PRO A 512 -12.07 -6.60 28.57
C PRO A 512 -13.23 -6.42 29.57
N ARG A 513 -12.91 -5.79 30.72
CA ARG A 513 -13.85 -5.06 31.56
C ARG A 513 -13.83 -3.62 31.08
N ALA A 514 -14.68 -3.32 30.10
CA ALA A 514 -14.45 -2.22 29.18
C ALA A 514 -14.39 -0.84 29.85
N ALA A 515 -15.29 -0.50 30.78
CA ALA A 515 -15.24 0.80 31.47
C ALA A 515 -13.91 1.04 32.19
N ASP A 516 -13.43 0.06 32.97
CA ASP A 516 -12.19 0.16 33.73
C ASP A 516 -10.96 0.12 32.81
N LEU A 517 -10.95 -0.76 31.80
CA LEU A 517 -9.88 -0.81 30.81
C LEU A 517 -9.78 0.49 30.01
N LEU A 518 -10.90 1.06 29.58
CA LEU A 518 -10.95 2.37 28.93
C LEU A 518 -10.42 3.47 29.86
N GLY A 519 -10.73 3.41 31.16
CA GLY A 519 -10.15 4.29 32.18
C GLY A 519 -8.63 4.17 32.27
N LEU A 520 -8.09 2.95 32.30
CA LEU A 520 -6.64 2.69 32.33
C LEU A 520 -5.94 3.13 31.04
N LEU A 521 -6.52 2.81 29.88
CA LEU A 521 -5.99 3.19 28.56
C LEU A 521 -6.04 4.71 28.34
N ALA A 522 -7.11 5.38 28.76
CA ALA A 522 -7.22 6.84 28.71
C ALA A 522 -6.35 7.53 29.78
N GLY A 523 -6.16 6.89 30.93
CA GLY A 523 -5.29 7.33 32.02
C GLY A 523 -3.81 7.32 31.64
N SER A 524 -3.36 6.27 30.96
CA SER A 524 -1.95 5.98 30.70
C SER A 524 -1.18 7.10 30.01
N THR A 525 0.02 7.41 30.52
CA THR A 525 0.99 8.28 29.85
C THR A 525 1.68 7.50 28.73
N VAL A 526 1.51 7.94 27.48
CA VAL A 526 2.27 7.44 26.33
C VAL A 526 3.29 8.51 25.97
N ALA A 527 4.54 8.10 25.76
CA ALA A 527 5.57 9.02 25.29
C ALA A 527 5.20 9.52 23.89
N ALA A 528 5.08 10.85 23.72
CA ALA A 528 4.88 11.42 22.40
C ALA A 528 6.05 11.04 21.49
N PRO A 529 5.81 10.53 20.28
CA PRO A 529 6.88 10.29 19.32
C PRO A 529 7.48 11.64 18.88
N PRO A 530 8.81 11.73 18.63
CA PRO A 530 9.39 12.91 18.02
C PRO A 530 8.79 13.15 16.61
N PRO A 531 8.72 14.41 16.14
CA PRO A 531 8.25 14.71 14.78
C PRO A 531 9.02 13.93 13.71
N VAL A 532 8.33 13.27 12.80
CA VAL A 532 8.98 12.58 11.67
C VAL A 532 9.05 13.51 10.48
N VAL A 533 10.25 13.80 10.00
CA VAL A 533 10.51 14.68 8.86
C VAL A 533 10.85 13.82 7.63
N GLY A 534 10.10 13.99 6.55
CA GLY A 534 10.33 13.26 5.31
C GLY A 534 11.61 13.69 4.60
N SER A 535 12.34 12.73 4.03
CA SER A 535 13.40 13.02 3.07
C SER A 535 12.83 13.44 1.72
N ALA A 536 13.43 14.42 1.06
CA ALA A 536 13.00 14.90 -0.25
C ALA A 536 14.18 14.99 -1.23
N ALA A 537 13.93 14.74 -2.51
CA ALA A 537 14.87 15.03 -3.59
C ALA A 537 14.29 16.17 -4.45
N VAL A 538 15.01 17.29 -4.54
CA VAL A 538 14.54 18.51 -5.20
C VAL A 538 15.55 18.94 -6.26
N SER A 539 15.10 19.13 -7.50
CA SER A 539 15.93 19.62 -8.59
C SER A 539 15.60 21.06 -8.96
N GLY A 540 16.62 21.84 -9.27
CA GLY A 540 16.50 23.23 -9.73
C GLY A 540 17.57 23.60 -10.75
N MET A 541 17.54 24.85 -11.20
CA MET A 541 18.52 25.43 -12.14
C MET A 541 19.09 26.71 -11.53
N ALA A 542 20.40 26.93 -11.69
CA ALA A 542 21.07 28.04 -11.04
C ALA A 542 20.48 29.41 -11.47
N GLY A 543 20.30 30.31 -10.49
CA GLY A 543 19.71 31.63 -10.68
C GLY A 543 18.19 31.67 -10.88
N GLN A 544 17.47 30.54 -10.82
CA GLN A 544 16.00 30.51 -10.85
C GLN A 544 15.43 30.24 -9.46
N PRO A 545 14.48 31.05 -8.93
CA PRO A 545 13.94 30.86 -7.59
C PRO A 545 13.39 29.45 -7.35
N LEU A 546 13.79 28.83 -6.24
CA LEU A 546 13.33 27.51 -5.82
C LEU A 546 12.44 27.63 -4.58
N SER A 547 11.34 26.88 -4.56
CA SER A 547 10.42 26.78 -3.42
C SER A 547 9.85 25.37 -3.32
N PHE A 548 9.83 24.80 -2.12
CA PHE A 548 9.21 23.49 -1.83
C PHE A 548 8.78 23.40 -0.37
N THR A 549 7.81 22.54 -0.06
CA THR A 549 7.34 22.29 1.32
C THR A 549 7.90 20.97 1.82
N VAL A 550 8.40 20.95 3.06
CA VAL A 550 8.91 19.73 3.72
C VAL A 550 7.74 18.99 4.37
N SER A 551 7.61 17.69 4.11
CA SER A 551 6.62 16.86 4.78
C SER A 551 7.04 16.54 6.22
N VAL A 552 6.13 16.79 7.18
CA VAL A 552 6.36 16.47 8.60
C VAL A 552 5.09 15.86 9.19
N ALA A 553 5.24 14.73 9.88
CA ALA A 553 4.22 14.14 10.72
C ALA A 553 4.52 14.45 12.20
N SER A 554 3.61 15.19 12.85
CA SER A 554 3.70 15.58 14.26
C SER A 554 2.29 15.59 14.89
N ALA A 555 2.19 15.50 16.20
CA ALA A 555 0.93 15.63 16.95
C ALA A 555 0.64 17.07 17.35
N ASN A 556 1.70 17.85 17.49
CA ASN A 556 1.70 19.20 18.00
C ASN A 556 2.30 20.12 16.93
N PRO A 557 2.00 21.44 16.96
CA PRO A 557 2.68 22.41 16.11
C PRO A 557 4.20 22.27 16.23
N VAL A 558 4.91 22.48 15.12
CA VAL A 558 6.37 22.35 15.05
C VAL A 558 7.04 23.66 14.67
N GLY A 559 8.20 23.92 15.26
CA GLY A 559 9.17 24.90 14.75
C GLY A 559 10.15 24.22 13.79
N PHE A 560 10.48 24.90 12.69
CA PHE A 560 11.41 24.40 11.67
C PHE A 560 12.78 25.06 11.79
N SER A 561 13.84 24.30 11.49
CA SER A 561 15.19 24.83 11.27
C SER A 561 15.92 24.03 10.19
N LEU A 562 16.91 24.67 9.56
CA LEU A 562 17.78 24.06 8.56
C LEU A 562 19.22 23.97 9.08
N ALA A 563 19.90 22.87 8.77
CA ALA A 563 21.34 22.69 8.95
C ALA A 563 21.96 22.23 7.62
N GLY A 564 23.16 22.72 7.30
CA GLY A 564 23.79 22.48 5.99
C GLY A 564 23.14 23.21 4.81
N ALA A 565 22.21 24.14 5.06
CA ALA A 565 21.59 24.95 4.01
C ALA A 565 22.61 25.93 3.37
N PRO A 566 22.60 26.08 2.03
CA PRO A 566 23.43 27.07 1.34
C PRO A 566 22.96 28.51 1.61
N ALA A 567 23.84 29.48 1.36
CA ALA A 567 23.55 30.89 1.59
C ALA A 567 22.29 31.38 0.84
N GLY A 568 21.40 32.06 1.56
CA GLY A 568 20.13 32.57 1.02
C GLY A 568 18.99 31.56 0.95
N MET A 569 19.18 30.31 1.40
CA MET A 569 18.10 29.36 1.62
C MET A 569 17.51 29.54 3.02
N VAL A 570 16.19 29.62 3.14
CA VAL A 570 15.46 29.82 4.40
C VAL A 570 14.24 28.91 4.50
N VAL A 571 13.73 28.66 5.70
CA VAL A 571 12.49 27.91 5.95
C VAL A 571 11.48 28.78 6.70
N SER A 572 10.21 28.72 6.32
CA SER A 572 9.11 29.40 7.00
C SER A 572 8.65 28.66 8.26
N ALA A 573 7.86 29.34 9.10
CA ALA A 573 7.15 28.70 10.22
C ALA A 573 6.13 27.62 9.76
N THR A 574 5.78 27.58 8.47
CA THR A 574 4.89 26.58 7.87
C THR A 574 5.64 25.47 7.11
N GLY A 575 6.97 25.39 7.23
CA GLY A 575 7.78 24.33 6.62
C GLY A 575 8.04 24.52 5.12
N VAL A 576 7.80 25.72 4.58
CA VAL A 576 8.13 26.07 3.18
C VAL A 576 9.58 26.54 3.13
N VAL A 577 10.42 25.79 2.40
CA VAL A 577 11.81 26.16 2.11
C VAL A 577 11.85 26.97 0.83
N THR A 578 12.50 28.14 0.87
CA THR A 578 12.68 29.00 -0.30
C THR A 578 14.16 29.35 -0.48
N TRP A 579 14.57 29.49 -1.74
CA TRP A 579 15.92 29.91 -2.12
C TRP A 579 15.85 30.77 -3.38
N ALA A 580 16.04 32.08 -3.22
CA ALA A 580 15.76 33.07 -4.27
C ALA A 580 16.73 33.02 -5.46
N ALA A 581 18.00 32.68 -5.21
CA ALA A 581 19.05 32.58 -6.24
C ALA A 581 19.91 31.32 -6.01
N PRO A 582 19.44 30.14 -6.46
CA PRO A 582 20.18 28.90 -6.31
C PRO A 582 21.53 28.90 -7.04
N VAL A 583 22.54 28.30 -6.42
CA VAL A 583 23.88 28.13 -6.99
C VAL A 583 24.04 26.69 -7.45
N ALA A 584 24.71 26.46 -8.57
CA ALA A 584 24.92 25.12 -9.12
C ALA A 584 25.72 24.23 -8.14
N GLY A 585 25.26 22.99 -7.95
CA GLY A 585 25.84 22.07 -6.96
C GLY A 585 24.83 21.03 -6.47
N SER A 586 25.27 20.17 -5.55
CA SER A 586 24.40 19.24 -4.82
C SER A 586 24.56 19.47 -3.32
N TYR A 587 23.43 19.62 -2.62
CA TYR A 587 23.37 20.04 -1.22
C TYR A 587 22.54 19.03 -0.43
N ALA A 588 23.11 18.48 0.64
CA ALA A 588 22.38 17.68 1.62
C ALA A 588 21.93 18.59 2.76
N VAL A 589 20.70 19.09 2.69
CA VAL A 589 20.15 20.02 3.69
C VAL A 589 19.37 19.22 4.72
N ALA A 590 19.84 19.22 5.97
CA ALA A 590 19.10 18.64 7.08
C ALA A 590 17.99 19.59 7.52
N VAL A 591 16.75 19.12 7.54
CA VAL A 591 15.59 19.83 8.06
C VAL A 591 15.23 19.21 9.40
N THR A 592 15.18 20.03 10.45
CA THR A 592 14.77 19.62 11.79
C THR A 592 13.41 20.22 12.11
N ALA A 593 12.46 19.38 12.50
CA ALA A 593 11.18 19.80 13.05
C ALA A 593 11.17 19.53 14.55
N ARG A 594 10.92 20.58 15.35
CA ARG A 594 10.85 20.52 16.80
C ARG A 594 9.42 20.76 17.26
N ASP A 595 8.86 19.79 17.97
CA ASP A 595 7.56 19.88 18.63
C ASP A 595 7.55 21.03 19.66
N THR A 596 6.62 21.98 19.52
CA THR A 596 6.55 23.16 20.40
C THR A 596 5.95 22.89 21.78
N ARG A 597 5.30 21.73 21.97
CA ARG A 597 4.66 21.30 23.22
C ARG A 597 5.53 20.33 24.01
N THR A 598 6.15 19.35 23.34
CA THR A 598 6.98 18.32 23.98
C THR A 598 8.47 18.64 23.96
N GLY A 599 8.90 19.56 23.07
CA GLY A 599 10.29 19.94 22.90
C GLY A 599 11.16 18.92 22.17
N LEU A 600 10.60 17.75 21.82
CA LEU A 600 11.24 16.70 21.03
C LEU A 600 11.48 17.16 19.59
N SER A 601 12.51 16.62 18.95
CA SER A 601 12.86 16.93 17.57
C SER A 601 13.10 15.67 16.77
N GLY A 602 12.73 15.70 15.49
CA GLY A 602 13.24 14.75 14.50
C GLY A 602 13.74 15.49 13.26
N GLN A 603 14.48 14.76 12.43
CA GLN A 603 15.29 15.33 11.37
C GLN A 603 15.19 14.48 10.11
N GLY A 604 15.09 15.13 8.96
CA GLY A 604 15.08 14.52 7.63
C GLY A 604 16.10 15.22 6.73
N THR A 605 16.54 14.56 5.68
CA THR A 605 17.51 15.12 4.73
C THR A 605 16.84 15.41 3.40
N CYS A 606 16.93 16.66 2.95
CA CYS A 606 16.55 17.11 1.62
C CYS A 606 17.80 17.18 0.74
N THR A 607 17.87 16.35 -0.29
CA THR A 607 18.92 16.42 -1.32
C THR A 607 18.47 17.41 -2.39
N VAL A 608 19.13 18.57 -2.46
CA VAL A 608 18.84 19.63 -3.42
C VAL A 608 19.93 19.65 -4.49
N THR A 609 19.58 19.36 -5.74
CA THR A 609 20.50 19.35 -6.89
C THR A 609 20.18 20.49 -7.83
N ILE A 610 21.11 21.43 -7.97
CA ILE A 610 20.97 22.60 -8.84
C ILE A 610 21.88 22.42 -10.06
N ALA A 611 21.27 22.31 -11.24
CA ALA A 611 21.99 22.24 -12.50
C ALA A 611 22.62 23.59 -12.86
N ALA A 612 23.84 23.55 -13.41
CA ALA A 612 24.42 24.71 -14.07
C ALA A 612 23.70 24.97 -15.41
N PRO A 613 23.58 26.23 -15.87
CA PRO A 613 23.07 26.53 -17.21
C PRO A 613 24.01 25.93 -18.27
N ALA A 614 23.45 25.24 -19.25
CA ALA A 614 24.21 24.68 -20.37
C ALA A 614 24.33 25.68 -21.53
N PRO A 615 25.42 25.67 -22.30
CA PRO A 615 25.52 26.43 -23.55
C PRO A 615 24.54 25.92 -24.62
N PRO A 616 24.15 26.74 -25.60
CA PRO A 616 23.33 26.32 -26.74
C PRO A 616 23.92 25.11 -27.49
N ALA A 617 23.07 24.17 -27.90
CA ALA A 617 23.50 23.02 -28.69
C ALA A 617 23.48 23.37 -30.19
N VAL A 618 24.65 23.57 -30.80
CA VAL A 618 24.78 23.86 -32.24
C VAL A 618 25.09 22.57 -33.01
N PRO A 619 24.37 22.24 -34.10
CA PRO A 619 24.68 21.06 -34.90
C PRO A 619 26.00 21.23 -35.67
N GLY A 620 26.58 20.11 -36.11
CA GLY A 620 27.66 20.07 -37.08
C GLY A 620 27.37 19.00 -38.15
N GLY A 621 28.10 19.02 -39.26
CA GLY A 621 27.85 18.06 -40.34
C GLY A 621 28.66 18.31 -41.61
N SER A 622 28.24 17.68 -42.71
CA SER A 622 28.77 17.94 -44.05
C SER A 622 27.66 18.41 -44.97
N ILE A 623 27.91 19.49 -45.72
CA ILE A 623 26.98 20.08 -46.68
C ILE A 623 27.63 20.01 -48.07
N SER A 624 26.89 19.58 -49.08
CA SER A 624 27.37 19.53 -50.46
C SER A 624 26.62 20.52 -51.34
N GLY A 625 27.32 21.14 -52.30
CA GLY A 625 26.75 22.07 -53.27
C GLY A 625 27.53 22.11 -54.59
N THR A 626 27.07 22.95 -55.51
CA THR A 626 27.66 23.11 -56.84
C THR A 626 28.03 24.56 -57.08
N ALA A 627 29.20 24.82 -57.69
CA ALA A 627 29.69 26.16 -57.93
C ALA A 627 28.69 26.98 -58.75
N GLY A 628 28.44 28.23 -58.33
CA GLY A 628 27.50 29.15 -58.96
C GLY A 628 26.01 28.91 -58.66
N VAL A 629 25.62 27.82 -58.01
CA VAL A 629 24.23 27.54 -57.61
C VAL A 629 24.00 27.97 -56.16
N PRO A 630 23.02 28.84 -55.83
CA PRO A 630 22.77 29.27 -54.46
C PRO A 630 22.60 28.09 -53.49
N LEU A 631 23.32 28.14 -52.35
CA LEU A 631 23.27 27.12 -51.31
C LEU A 631 22.67 27.71 -50.03
N SER A 632 21.79 26.97 -49.37
CA SER A 632 21.33 27.28 -48.02
C SER A 632 21.20 26.01 -47.18
N PHE A 633 21.42 26.15 -45.87
CA PHE A 633 21.27 25.07 -44.89
C PHE A 633 21.00 25.65 -43.48
N SER A 634 20.46 24.83 -42.57
CA SER A 634 20.22 25.28 -41.20
C SER A 634 21.46 25.12 -40.32
N GLY A 635 21.91 26.24 -39.75
CA GLY A 635 22.83 26.32 -38.61
C GLY A 635 22.12 26.49 -37.27
N ALA A 636 20.77 26.38 -37.24
CA ALA A 636 19.98 26.67 -36.05
C ALA A 636 20.36 25.76 -34.88
N ALA A 637 20.53 26.38 -33.72
CA ALA A 637 20.93 25.76 -32.47
C ALA A 637 19.75 25.70 -31.49
N THR A 638 19.80 24.76 -30.56
CA THR A 638 18.74 24.54 -29.57
C THR A 638 19.13 25.14 -28.23
N ALA A 639 18.27 26.00 -27.67
CA ALA A 639 18.39 26.56 -26.32
C ALA A 639 17.02 26.94 -25.75
N VAL A 640 16.96 27.17 -24.43
CA VAL A 640 15.73 27.60 -23.71
C VAL A 640 15.49 29.11 -23.84
N ASN A 641 16.54 29.88 -24.17
CA ASN A 641 16.52 31.34 -24.28
C ASN A 641 16.74 31.77 -25.75
N PRO A 642 16.36 33.00 -26.14
CA PRO A 642 16.64 33.53 -27.47
C PRO A 642 18.14 33.52 -27.79
N LEU A 643 18.47 33.30 -29.06
CA LEU A 643 19.85 33.11 -29.53
C LEU A 643 20.32 34.25 -30.41
N ARG A 644 21.62 34.55 -30.33
CA ARG A 644 22.35 35.38 -31.29
C ARG A 644 23.35 34.50 -32.04
N TYR A 645 23.20 34.43 -33.36
CA TYR A 645 24.07 33.65 -34.22
C TYR A 645 25.25 34.47 -34.77
N ALA A 646 26.36 33.79 -35.04
CA ALA A 646 27.49 34.28 -35.81
C ALA A 646 28.09 33.14 -36.64
N LEU A 647 28.84 33.49 -37.68
CA LEU A 647 29.67 32.55 -38.45
C LEU A 647 31.15 32.93 -38.34
N SER A 648 32.02 31.93 -38.30
CA SER A 648 33.46 32.06 -38.44
C SER A 648 34.01 31.01 -39.41
N GLY A 649 35.15 31.29 -40.06
CA GLY A 649 35.72 30.41 -41.10
C GLY A 649 34.95 30.40 -42.44
N THR A 650 34.14 31.43 -42.72
CA THR A 650 33.29 31.48 -43.92
C THR A 650 34.02 31.88 -45.20
N PRO A 651 33.61 31.32 -46.36
CA PRO A 651 33.97 31.88 -47.66
C PRO A 651 33.21 33.18 -47.94
N SER A 652 33.75 33.99 -48.86
CA SER A 652 33.16 35.28 -49.24
C SER A 652 31.71 35.13 -49.73
N GLY A 653 30.82 35.98 -49.23
CA GLY A 653 29.40 36.01 -49.57
C GLY A 653 28.51 35.02 -48.81
N MET A 654 29.03 34.28 -47.82
CA MET A 654 28.20 33.45 -46.92
C MET A 654 27.78 34.22 -45.67
N SER A 655 26.51 34.11 -45.27
CA SER A 655 25.92 34.77 -44.09
C SER A 655 24.99 33.84 -43.31
N ILE A 656 24.64 34.20 -42.07
CA ILE A 656 23.61 33.54 -41.25
C ILE A 656 22.52 34.53 -40.84
N GLY A 657 21.26 34.09 -40.89
CA GLY A 657 20.10 34.83 -40.39
C GLY A 657 19.93 34.74 -38.88
N ALA A 658 19.03 35.58 -38.33
CA ALA A 658 18.68 35.55 -36.91
C ALA A 658 17.92 34.27 -36.49
N ASP A 659 17.34 33.58 -37.48
CA ASP A 659 16.72 32.25 -37.38
C ASP A 659 17.73 31.08 -37.41
N GLY A 660 19.02 31.37 -37.65
CA GLY A 660 20.07 30.37 -37.82
C GLY A 660 20.17 29.81 -39.24
N ALA A 661 19.44 30.34 -40.22
CA ALA A 661 19.56 29.91 -41.61
C ALA A 661 20.86 30.44 -42.24
N VAL A 662 21.73 29.54 -42.71
CA VAL A 662 22.95 29.89 -43.44
C VAL A 662 22.65 29.97 -44.93
N ALA A 663 23.07 31.06 -45.58
CA ALA A 663 22.88 31.30 -47.00
C ALA A 663 24.19 31.67 -47.68
N TRP A 664 24.42 31.14 -48.88
CA TRP A 664 25.57 31.46 -49.73
C TRP A 664 25.10 31.59 -51.20
N PRO A 665 24.83 32.81 -51.70
CA PRO A 665 24.18 33.01 -52.99
C PRO A 665 25.01 32.63 -54.21
N ARG A 666 26.34 32.59 -54.11
CA ARG A 666 27.26 32.22 -55.19
C ARG A 666 28.42 31.36 -54.66
N PRO A 667 28.20 30.05 -54.41
CA PRO A 667 29.24 29.16 -53.96
C PRO A 667 30.38 29.04 -54.97
N VAL A 668 31.62 28.98 -54.44
CA VAL A 668 32.84 28.76 -55.23
C VAL A 668 33.33 27.34 -54.96
N GLN A 669 33.86 26.67 -55.99
CA GLN A 669 34.40 25.32 -55.87
C GLN A 669 35.49 25.25 -54.78
N GLY A 670 35.37 24.28 -53.87
CA GLY A 670 36.29 24.15 -52.73
C GLY A 670 35.73 23.29 -51.61
N THR A 671 36.49 23.18 -50.51
CA THR A 671 36.02 22.60 -49.25
C THR A 671 36.31 23.59 -48.13
N TYR A 672 35.29 23.91 -47.34
CA TYR A 672 35.33 24.96 -46.31
C TYR A 672 34.89 24.39 -44.96
N ALA A 673 35.56 24.79 -43.89
CA ALA A 673 35.18 24.46 -42.52
C ALA A 673 34.52 25.69 -41.88
N VAL A 674 33.19 25.74 -41.96
CA VAL A 674 32.39 26.86 -41.45
C VAL A 674 31.95 26.54 -40.03
N THR A 675 32.27 27.41 -39.09
CA THR A 675 31.81 27.29 -37.71
C THR A 675 30.60 28.18 -37.51
N VAL A 676 29.49 27.58 -37.07
CA VAL A 676 28.33 28.31 -36.55
C VAL A 676 28.53 28.49 -35.04
N GLU A 677 28.37 29.71 -34.56
CA GLU A 677 28.41 30.05 -33.14
C GLU A 677 27.03 30.57 -32.73
N ALA A 678 26.45 30.02 -31.65
CA ALA A 678 25.17 30.47 -31.11
C ALA A 678 25.35 30.86 -29.65
N THR A 679 25.10 32.14 -29.35
CA THR A 679 25.19 32.71 -28.01
C THR A 679 23.80 32.89 -27.42
N ASP A 680 23.58 32.35 -26.22
CA ASP A 680 22.39 32.58 -25.41
C ASP A 680 22.36 34.04 -24.95
N THR A 681 21.32 34.79 -25.31
CA THR A 681 21.22 36.23 -25.02
C THR A 681 20.92 36.54 -23.55
N ARG A 682 20.59 35.54 -22.73
CA ARG A 682 20.27 35.66 -21.30
C ARG A 682 21.40 35.13 -20.41
N THR A 683 22.06 34.05 -20.79
CA THR A 683 23.18 33.46 -20.00
C THR A 683 24.57 33.86 -20.50
N GLY A 684 24.68 34.38 -21.73
CA GLY A 684 25.97 34.72 -22.37
C GLY A 684 26.79 33.51 -22.81
N LEU A 685 26.31 32.28 -22.56
CA LEU A 685 27.01 31.05 -22.95
C LEU A 685 26.95 30.86 -24.47
N THR A 686 28.07 30.48 -25.08
CA THR A 686 28.19 30.26 -26.52
C THR A 686 28.44 28.78 -26.83
N GLY A 687 27.56 28.20 -27.65
CA GLY A 687 27.78 26.91 -28.29
C GLY A 687 28.42 27.07 -29.67
N ARG A 688 29.06 26.01 -30.17
CA ARG A 688 29.71 25.99 -31.49
C ARG A 688 29.52 24.66 -32.20
N GLY A 689 29.31 24.72 -33.52
CA GLY A 689 29.14 23.56 -34.39
C GLY A 689 29.83 23.77 -35.73
N ILE A 690 30.52 22.74 -36.24
CA ILE A 690 31.36 22.84 -37.45
C ILE A 690 30.69 22.12 -38.62
N TYR A 691 30.57 22.83 -39.74
CA TYR A 691 30.03 22.36 -41.01
C TYR A 691 31.13 22.27 -42.06
N THR A 692 31.35 21.07 -42.60
CA THR A 692 32.25 20.85 -43.74
C THR A 692 31.46 21.06 -45.03
N VAL A 693 31.60 22.23 -45.66
CA VAL A 693 30.89 22.59 -46.89
C VAL A 693 31.77 22.25 -48.10
N ARG A 694 31.33 21.33 -48.96
CA ARG A 694 32.03 20.90 -50.19
C ARG A 694 31.27 21.37 -51.43
N ILE A 695 31.93 22.14 -52.27
CA ILE A 695 31.35 22.68 -53.52
C ILE A 695 32.07 22.06 -54.72
N ALA A 696 31.31 21.37 -55.58
CA ALA A 696 31.79 20.74 -56.81
C ALA A 696 31.79 21.71 -58.01
N ALA A 697 32.53 21.37 -59.06
CA ALA A 697 32.55 22.12 -60.32
C ALA A 697 31.21 22.04 -61.08
N ALA A 698 30.87 23.08 -61.84
CA ALA A 698 29.64 23.12 -62.62
C ALA A 698 29.84 22.51 -64.03
N GLY A 699 29.40 21.26 -64.23
CA GLY A 699 29.26 20.70 -65.59
C GLY A 699 29.16 19.18 -65.71
N GLY A 700 28.05 18.70 -66.28
CA GLY A 700 28.08 17.63 -67.29
C GLY A 700 28.30 16.18 -66.86
N GLY A 701 27.42 15.61 -66.03
CA GLY A 701 27.35 14.15 -65.85
C GLY A 701 26.17 13.74 -64.97
N THR A 702 25.41 12.72 -65.40
CA THR A 702 24.46 12.05 -64.51
C THR A 702 25.23 11.48 -63.32
N ALA A 703 24.90 11.94 -62.11
CA ALA A 703 25.46 11.34 -60.90
C ALA A 703 25.19 9.83 -60.92
N PRO A 704 26.20 8.96 -60.71
CA PRO A 704 25.93 7.56 -60.45
C PRO A 704 24.95 7.49 -59.28
N ALA A 705 23.88 6.70 -59.41
CA ALA A 705 22.90 6.52 -58.34
C ALA A 705 23.58 5.79 -57.16
N GLY A 706 24.22 6.57 -56.29
CA GLY A 706 24.87 6.11 -55.08
C GLY A 706 23.86 5.74 -54.02
N LEU A 707 24.37 5.19 -52.92
CA LEU A 707 23.57 4.96 -51.72
C LEU A 707 22.89 6.28 -51.30
N SER A 708 21.57 6.26 -51.11
CA SER A 708 20.81 7.42 -50.65
C SER A 708 19.77 7.02 -49.60
N VAL A 709 19.47 7.93 -48.68
CA VAL A 709 18.45 7.77 -47.65
C VAL A 709 17.44 8.90 -47.83
N THR A 710 16.18 8.53 -48.04
CA THR A 710 15.07 9.47 -48.27
C THR A 710 14.02 9.26 -47.18
N ALA A 711 13.65 10.35 -46.51
CA ALA A 711 12.57 10.39 -45.55
C ALA A 711 11.98 11.80 -45.50
N ALA A 712 10.65 11.88 -45.41
CA ALA A 712 9.96 13.14 -45.12
C ALA A 712 9.94 13.40 -43.59
N PRO A 713 9.82 14.66 -43.15
CA PRO A 713 9.45 14.98 -41.77
C PRO A 713 8.21 14.21 -41.32
N TRP A 714 8.18 13.80 -40.06
CA TRP A 714 6.99 13.17 -39.47
C TRP A 714 6.33 14.13 -38.48
N THR A 715 5.02 14.26 -38.58
CA THR A 715 4.19 14.98 -37.61
C THR A 715 3.22 14.02 -36.96
N GLY A 716 3.00 14.18 -35.66
CA GLY A 716 2.08 13.36 -34.87
C GLY A 716 1.47 14.14 -33.72
N THR A 717 0.63 13.46 -32.94
CA THR A 717 -0.04 14.04 -31.76
C THR A 717 0.29 13.20 -30.54
N ALA A 718 0.50 13.84 -29.39
CA ALA A 718 0.86 13.14 -28.16
C ALA A 718 -0.19 12.07 -27.78
N GLY A 719 0.28 10.88 -27.43
CA GLY A 719 -0.55 9.72 -27.08
C GLY A 719 -1.22 9.00 -28.27
N GLN A 720 -1.11 9.49 -29.51
CA GLN A 720 -1.64 8.82 -30.70
C GLN A 720 -0.54 8.13 -31.50
N ALA A 721 -0.70 6.84 -31.78
CA ALA A 721 0.36 6.02 -32.37
C ALA A 721 0.88 6.58 -33.71
N LEU A 722 2.18 6.89 -33.78
CA LEU A 722 2.85 7.40 -34.98
C LEU A 722 3.57 6.26 -35.71
N THR A 723 3.39 6.21 -37.03
CA THR A 723 4.17 5.35 -37.93
C THR A 723 4.84 6.20 -39.01
N GLY A 724 6.11 5.94 -39.28
CA GLY A 724 6.88 6.66 -40.28
C GLY A 724 7.80 5.72 -41.06
N THR A 725 8.08 6.07 -42.31
CA THR A 725 8.88 5.22 -43.21
C THR A 725 10.08 5.98 -43.76
N VAL A 726 11.21 5.30 -43.82
CA VAL A 726 12.48 5.74 -44.40
C VAL A 726 12.83 4.78 -45.53
N THR A 727 13.15 5.28 -46.71
CA THR A 727 13.56 4.46 -47.85
C THR A 727 15.04 4.64 -48.15
N VAL A 728 15.74 3.53 -48.39
CA VAL A 728 17.18 3.50 -48.66
C VAL A 728 17.43 2.90 -50.03
N SER A 729 17.89 3.70 -50.99
CA SER A 729 18.22 3.22 -52.33
C SER A 729 19.70 2.83 -52.40
N ALA A 730 20.00 1.59 -52.79
CA ALA A 730 21.36 1.06 -52.86
C ALA A 730 21.61 0.25 -54.16
N PRO A 731 21.59 0.87 -55.35
CA PRO A 731 21.74 0.15 -56.62
C PRO A 731 23.06 -0.63 -56.68
N GLY A 732 22.97 -1.94 -56.99
CA GLY A 732 24.13 -2.83 -57.15
C GLY A 732 24.76 -3.35 -55.85
N ALA A 733 24.23 -3.04 -54.66
CA ALA A 733 24.74 -3.59 -53.41
C ALA A 733 24.11 -4.96 -53.08
N ALA A 734 24.90 -5.87 -52.49
CA ALA A 734 24.46 -7.17 -52.01
C ALA A 734 23.87 -7.13 -50.59
N TRP A 735 24.23 -6.11 -49.79
CA TRP A 735 23.66 -5.85 -48.47
C TRP A 735 23.72 -4.36 -48.13
N VAL A 736 22.85 -3.93 -47.20
CA VAL A 736 22.81 -2.58 -46.63
C VAL A 736 22.63 -2.70 -45.12
N SER A 737 23.41 -1.95 -44.34
CA SER A 737 23.26 -1.78 -42.89
C SER A 737 22.78 -0.38 -42.58
N VAL A 738 21.76 -0.23 -41.74
CA VAL A 738 21.23 1.08 -41.31
C VAL A 738 21.40 1.23 -39.80
N THR A 739 22.01 2.32 -39.36
CA THR A 739 22.11 2.73 -37.96
C THR A 739 21.20 3.93 -37.74
N ILE A 740 20.38 3.90 -36.68
CA ILE A 740 19.50 5.00 -36.29
C ILE A 740 19.84 5.43 -34.87
N THR A 741 20.03 6.73 -34.66
CA THR A 741 20.28 7.36 -33.36
C THR A 741 19.34 8.55 -33.14
N GLY A 742 19.17 8.98 -31.89
CA GLY A 742 18.20 10.02 -31.52
C GLY A 742 16.75 9.55 -31.41
N ALA A 743 16.51 8.24 -31.37
CA ALA A 743 15.17 7.68 -31.17
C ALA A 743 14.68 7.87 -29.72
N PRO A 744 13.44 8.38 -29.50
CA PRO A 744 12.88 8.55 -28.17
C PRO A 744 12.42 7.22 -27.56
N LEU A 745 12.25 7.22 -26.23
CA LEU A 745 11.82 6.06 -25.46
C LEU A 745 10.50 5.48 -26.00
N GLY A 746 10.49 4.17 -26.28
CA GLY A 746 9.31 3.47 -26.80
C GLY A 746 9.09 3.52 -28.32
N MET A 747 9.95 4.20 -29.08
CA MET A 747 9.94 4.11 -30.56
C MET A 747 10.68 2.84 -31.01
N GLY A 748 9.98 1.94 -31.72
CA GLY A 748 10.54 0.72 -32.30
C GLY A 748 10.74 0.84 -33.82
N PHE A 749 11.61 0.01 -34.38
CA PHE A 749 11.91 -0.03 -35.82
C PHE A 749 11.87 -1.45 -36.36
N SER A 750 11.35 -1.62 -37.57
CA SER A 750 11.44 -2.85 -38.37
C SER A 750 11.91 -2.53 -39.78
N MET A 751 12.46 -3.51 -40.50
CA MET A 751 12.99 -3.32 -41.86
C MET A 751 12.47 -4.42 -42.78
N GLN A 752 12.00 -4.03 -43.97
CA GLN A 752 11.52 -4.94 -45.00
C GLN A 752 12.02 -4.47 -46.37
N GLY A 753 12.91 -5.25 -46.99
CA GLY A 753 13.61 -4.82 -48.21
C GLY A 753 14.43 -3.56 -47.97
N THR A 754 14.18 -2.52 -48.77
CA THR A 754 14.84 -1.21 -48.71
C THR A 754 14.12 -0.17 -47.83
N ALA A 755 13.02 -0.54 -47.17
CA ALA A 755 12.25 0.34 -46.30
C ALA A 755 12.48 0.01 -44.82
N VAL A 756 12.74 1.04 -44.01
CA VAL A 756 12.71 0.97 -42.54
C VAL A 756 11.45 1.66 -42.05
N THR A 757 10.64 0.94 -41.28
CA THR A 757 9.40 1.45 -40.68
C THR A 757 9.62 1.67 -39.20
N ALA A 758 9.41 2.90 -38.75
CA ALA A 758 9.33 3.26 -37.34
C ALA A 758 7.88 3.15 -36.85
N ARG A 759 7.68 2.64 -35.64
CA ARG A 759 6.38 2.62 -34.94
C ARG A 759 6.57 3.09 -33.51
N TRP A 760 5.88 4.14 -33.13
CA TRP A 760 5.88 4.70 -31.78
C TRP A 760 4.45 4.66 -31.23
N PRO A 761 4.11 3.69 -30.35
CA PRO A 761 2.71 3.47 -29.94
C PRO A 761 2.10 4.61 -29.12
N ALA A 762 2.91 5.33 -28.35
CA ALA A 762 2.48 6.48 -27.54
C ALA A 762 3.53 7.60 -27.63
N PRO A 763 3.49 8.45 -28.67
CA PRO A 763 4.38 9.58 -28.81
C PRO A 763 4.22 10.61 -27.68
N VAL A 764 5.33 11.21 -27.26
CA VAL A 764 5.34 12.29 -26.26
C VAL A 764 5.54 13.62 -26.99
N ALA A 765 4.82 14.67 -26.57
CA ALA A 765 4.93 16.00 -27.16
C ALA A 765 6.39 16.51 -27.14
N GLY A 766 6.88 16.99 -28.28
CA GLY A 766 8.27 17.38 -28.43
C GLY A 766 8.78 17.31 -29.87
N ASN A 767 9.99 17.85 -30.08
CA ASN A 767 10.70 17.79 -31.35
C ASN A 767 11.90 16.85 -31.20
N TYR A 768 11.93 15.80 -32.01
CA TYR A 768 12.98 14.78 -32.04
C TYR A 768 13.63 14.78 -33.43
N THR A 769 14.89 14.33 -33.51
CA THR A 769 15.60 14.21 -34.78
C THR A 769 16.24 12.83 -34.85
N LEU A 770 15.74 11.98 -35.75
CA LEU A 770 16.35 10.68 -36.02
C LEU A 770 17.52 10.88 -36.97
N ALA A 771 18.74 10.62 -36.51
CA ALA A 771 19.93 10.60 -37.35
C ALA A 771 20.12 9.18 -37.92
N ILE A 772 20.06 9.07 -39.23
CA ILE A 772 20.08 7.80 -39.96
C ILE A 772 21.36 7.71 -40.77
N VAL A 773 22.10 6.61 -40.61
CA VAL A 773 23.33 6.32 -41.35
C VAL A 773 23.18 4.98 -42.05
N ALA A 774 23.12 4.99 -43.38
CA ALA A 774 23.19 3.79 -44.20
C ALA A 774 24.64 3.52 -44.65
N ARG A 775 25.03 2.26 -44.69
CA ARG A 775 26.25 1.76 -45.36
C ARG A 775 25.92 0.53 -46.20
N ASP A 776 26.67 0.25 -47.25
CA ASP A 776 26.42 -0.91 -48.12
C ASP A 776 27.64 -1.78 -48.40
N SER A 777 27.40 -2.91 -49.08
CA SER A 777 28.43 -3.89 -49.46
C SER A 777 29.49 -3.38 -50.44
N LEU A 778 29.31 -2.18 -51.00
CA LEU A 778 30.27 -1.50 -51.86
C LEU A 778 31.02 -0.39 -51.09
N SER A 779 30.92 -0.41 -49.76
CA SER A 779 31.51 0.58 -48.83
C SER A 779 31.01 2.01 -49.02
N ARG A 780 29.87 2.21 -49.70
CA ARG A 780 29.24 3.53 -49.83
C ARG A 780 28.51 3.87 -48.52
N THR A 781 28.41 5.15 -48.20
CA THR A 781 27.75 5.64 -46.98
C THR A 781 26.83 6.82 -47.27
N ALA A 782 25.64 6.84 -46.69
CA ALA A 782 24.66 7.92 -46.85
C ALA A 782 24.03 8.28 -45.50
N GLN A 783 23.60 9.53 -45.34
CA GLN A 783 23.04 10.03 -44.08
C GLN A 783 21.80 10.90 -44.33
N ALA A 784 20.85 10.82 -43.42
CA ALA A 784 19.68 11.70 -43.38
C ALA A 784 19.32 12.03 -41.93
N ALA A 785 18.74 13.22 -41.72
CA ALA A 785 18.12 13.61 -40.46
C ALA A 785 16.61 13.70 -40.68
N VAL A 786 15.83 12.94 -39.90
CA VAL A 786 14.35 12.95 -39.97
C VAL A 786 13.83 13.73 -38.76
N PRO A 787 13.33 14.96 -38.96
CA PRO A 787 12.65 15.69 -37.89
C PRO A 787 11.29 15.04 -37.62
N VAL A 788 11.00 14.83 -36.35
CA VAL A 788 9.74 14.26 -35.85
C VAL A 788 9.15 15.25 -34.84
N SER A 789 8.04 15.89 -35.20
CA SER A 789 7.33 16.85 -34.35
C SER A 789 6.03 16.24 -33.82
N ILE A 790 5.95 16.10 -32.49
CA ILE A 790 4.74 15.65 -31.80
C ILE A 790 4.10 16.87 -31.13
N HIS A 791 2.87 17.17 -31.54
CA HIS A 791 2.04 18.26 -31.02
C HIS A 791 1.13 17.80 -29.87
#